data_AF-A0A5B2VG53-F1
#
_entry.id   AF-A0A5B2VG53-F1
#
_cell.length_a   1.000
_cell.length_b   1.000
_cell.length_c   1.000
_cell.angle_alpha   90.00
_cell.angle_beta   90.00
_cell.angle_gamma   90.00
#
_symmetry.space_group_name_H-M   'P 1'
#
loop_
_entity.id
_entity.type
_entity.pdbx_description
1 polymer ?
#
loop_
_entity_poly.entity_id
_entity_poly.type
_entity_poly.pdbx_seq_one_letter_code
_entity_poly.pdbx_strand_id
1 'polypeptide(L)'
;MTARLTFSEEFNGDHLDLWNGSSGTWRAAAPWISWDGMGSPSPNNQLEKYINPNHKPIASANPFDVQDGALTITASRASPEIRAITGKEYASGEINTFGSFDQQYGYFEIKAQLPGGKGLWPAFWLLPADKSWPPELDVMEVLGHEPDMLHTTVHSSLGNQWGHTQEGHSTRVGDMTNGYHTYGVNWQADKITWYFDGQQIFQAKTPDDMHKSMYMIANLAVGGDWPGSPDGNTKFPAEYKIDYIRAYTDKPTGDGAAEPPPTPSKPPVAPAPVDQAPQPHDPAPTPDPVDQAPQPHDPAPAPTPDPVDHAPQPAPAPAPDPIDAAPQPSQPPAPQPHEPAPAEPAPTAQHLRGLGWGEWSSHNTITGTDGSDHLVSTSRTSDLMDGGAGADRMEGGCHDDVYVVNHKNDAVIEHAGSGTDTVRSSLDTYTLADNVETLVLQGTGHQTGIGNALGNVIFANGTGSTIDAGAGDDDLFAGKGADILTGGEGQDRFIMRDVDTAPDHITDFQVGVDMLDLRQLFAEIGYRGSDPVGDKHLIVQGNDKGGTDVLFDWDGAGDAAAKTIVTLDHVRPDALHLQADIWVANEGATLTGASALHQLLADMGEPTGATVADRVASLSHDAPAAPEGMMSVHDVIAADHALTDHHLTGDAWLR
;
A
#
# COMPACT_ATOMS: atom_id res chain seq x y z
N MET A 1 -22.64 -26.99 -18.15
CA MET A 1 -23.68 -26.49 -17.22
C MET A 1 -24.39 -25.34 -17.93
N THR A 2 -25.67 -25.06 -17.65
CA THR A 2 -26.32 -23.84 -18.16
C THR A 2 -25.79 -22.62 -17.40
N ALA A 3 -25.36 -21.58 -18.12
CA ALA A 3 -24.92 -20.32 -17.53
C ALA A 3 -26.00 -19.74 -16.60
N ARG A 4 -25.61 -19.30 -15.40
CA ARG A 4 -26.49 -18.66 -14.42
C ARG A 4 -26.03 -17.21 -14.22
N LEU A 5 -26.97 -16.26 -14.22
CA LEU A 5 -26.72 -14.86 -13.87
C LEU A 5 -26.32 -14.73 -12.40
N THR A 6 -25.21 -14.06 -12.12
CA THR A 6 -24.63 -13.85 -10.80
C THR A 6 -24.62 -12.38 -10.39
N PHE A 7 -24.55 -11.46 -11.35
CA PHE A 7 -24.71 -10.02 -11.18
C PHE A 7 -25.48 -9.43 -12.34
N SER A 8 -26.31 -8.42 -12.07
CA SER A 8 -27.02 -7.63 -13.07
C SER A 8 -27.18 -6.21 -12.56
N GLU A 9 -26.73 -5.26 -13.36
CA GLU A 9 -27.14 -3.87 -13.28
C GLU A 9 -27.72 -3.47 -14.63
N GLU A 10 -28.97 -3.04 -14.62
CA GLU A 10 -29.76 -2.67 -15.80
C GLU A 10 -30.08 -1.17 -15.83
N PHE A 11 -29.61 -0.41 -14.83
CA PHE A 11 -29.78 1.04 -14.71
C PHE A 11 -31.23 1.53 -14.89
N ASN A 12 -32.21 0.69 -14.52
CA ASN A 12 -33.66 0.98 -14.61
C ASN A 12 -34.17 1.99 -13.57
N GLY A 13 -33.31 2.43 -12.64
CA GLY A 13 -33.63 3.44 -11.64
C GLY A 13 -33.58 4.87 -12.20
N ASP A 14 -33.77 5.85 -11.31
CA ASP A 14 -33.60 7.28 -11.59
C ASP A 14 -32.27 7.84 -11.04
N HIS A 15 -31.45 6.97 -10.43
CA HIS A 15 -30.15 7.32 -9.87
C HIS A 15 -29.23 6.09 -9.87
N LEU A 16 -27.93 6.36 -9.81
CA LEU A 16 -26.90 5.35 -9.60
C LEU A 16 -26.83 5.02 -8.09
N ASP A 17 -26.89 3.73 -7.73
CA ASP A 17 -26.78 3.26 -6.34
C ASP A 17 -25.32 3.34 -5.86
N LEU A 18 -24.88 4.57 -5.57
CA LEU A 18 -23.52 4.87 -5.14
C LEU A 18 -23.29 4.52 -3.66
N TRP A 19 -22.15 3.91 -3.38
CA TRP A 19 -21.71 3.58 -2.03
C TRP A 19 -21.57 4.84 -1.19
N ASN A 20 -22.30 4.87 -0.07
CA ASN A 20 -22.41 6.04 0.81
C ASN A 20 -21.56 5.95 2.10
N GLY A 21 -20.79 4.86 2.25
CA GLY A 21 -20.00 4.55 3.44
C GLY A 21 -20.53 3.32 4.20
N SER A 22 -21.76 2.90 3.94
CA SER A 22 -22.38 1.73 4.60
C SER A 22 -23.08 0.77 3.65
N SER A 23 -23.61 1.28 2.53
CA SER A 23 -24.29 0.48 1.51
C SER A 23 -24.17 1.13 0.15
N GLY A 24 -24.35 0.34 -0.90
CA GLY A 24 -24.46 0.76 -2.29
C GLY A 24 -23.83 -0.30 -3.20
N THR A 25 -24.16 -0.26 -4.48
CA THR A 25 -23.62 -1.19 -5.46
C THR A 25 -22.32 -0.67 -6.04
N TRP A 26 -22.23 0.62 -6.32
CA TRP A 26 -21.13 1.21 -7.09
C TRP A 26 -20.30 2.18 -6.24
N ARG A 27 -18.98 2.02 -6.21
CA ARG A 27 -18.07 3.04 -5.68
C ARG A 27 -17.66 3.97 -6.83
N ALA A 28 -17.60 5.27 -6.56
CA ALA A 28 -17.15 6.29 -7.52
C ALA A 28 -15.67 6.70 -7.34
N ALA A 29 -14.91 5.87 -6.63
CA ALA A 29 -13.48 6.02 -6.41
C ALA A 29 -12.86 4.62 -6.25
N ALA A 30 -11.69 4.43 -6.83
CA ALA A 30 -10.95 3.19 -6.68
C ALA A 30 -10.60 2.92 -5.20
N PRO A 31 -10.54 1.66 -4.76
CA PRO A 31 -10.31 1.31 -3.35
C PRO A 31 -8.90 1.67 -2.83
N TRP A 32 -7.95 1.99 -3.72
CA TRP A 32 -6.61 2.52 -3.40
C TRP A 32 -6.54 4.06 -3.42
N ILE A 33 -7.63 4.73 -3.79
CA ILE A 33 -7.77 6.18 -3.68
C ILE A 33 -8.42 6.49 -2.33
N SER A 34 -8.05 7.62 -1.70
CA SER A 34 -8.74 8.10 -0.51
C SER A 34 -10.25 8.15 -0.74
N TRP A 35 -11.03 7.74 0.25
CA TRP A 35 -12.49 7.59 0.14
C TRP A 35 -13.22 8.84 -0.38
N ASP A 36 -12.66 10.02 -0.12
CA ASP A 36 -13.14 11.33 -0.56
C ASP A 36 -12.89 11.63 -2.06
N GLY A 37 -12.23 10.71 -2.77
CA GLY A 37 -11.85 10.82 -4.17
C GLY A 37 -10.70 11.79 -4.40
N MET A 38 -10.03 12.35 -3.37
CA MET A 38 -9.02 13.41 -3.54
C MET A 38 -7.60 12.91 -3.83
N GLY A 39 -7.23 11.70 -3.42
CA GLY A 39 -5.95 11.10 -3.78
C GLY A 39 -5.96 10.57 -5.21
N SER A 40 -5.30 11.24 -6.15
CA SER A 40 -4.83 10.53 -7.36
C SER A 40 -3.71 11.33 -8.02
N PRO A 41 -2.46 10.84 -7.97
CA PRO A 41 -1.70 10.68 -9.19
C PRO A 41 -2.27 9.48 -9.95
N SER A 42 -2.63 9.66 -11.21
CA SER A 42 -2.83 8.52 -12.11
C SER A 42 -1.45 8.13 -12.63
N PRO A 43 -1.06 6.84 -12.55
CA PRO A 43 0.26 6.38 -13.00
C PRO A 43 0.49 6.58 -14.50
N ASN A 44 -0.58 6.81 -15.28
CA ASN A 44 -0.55 6.89 -16.74
C ASN A 44 -0.63 8.33 -17.27
N ASN A 45 -0.30 9.34 -16.45
CA ASN A 45 -0.32 10.76 -16.83
C ASN A 45 -1.71 11.27 -17.29
N GLN A 46 -2.78 10.72 -16.71
CA GLN A 46 -4.17 11.09 -17.01
C GLN A 46 -4.50 12.51 -16.50
N LEU A 47 -5.33 13.22 -17.28
CA LEU A 47 -5.63 14.65 -17.11
C LEU A 47 -6.97 14.90 -16.40
N GLU A 48 -7.77 13.88 -16.17
CA GLU A 48 -9.02 13.96 -15.43
C GLU A 48 -8.85 13.82 -13.92
N LYS A 49 -9.88 14.29 -13.23
CA LYS A 49 -10.24 13.84 -11.91
C LYS A 49 -11.49 12.97 -11.98
N TYR A 50 -11.43 11.75 -11.44
CA TYR A 50 -12.64 10.98 -11.15
C TYR A 50 -13.37 11.61 -9.96
N ILE A 51 -14.64 11.96 -10.18
CA ILE A 51 -15.45 12.68 -9.20
C ILE A 51 -16.30 11.69 -8.42
N ASN A 52 -16.20 11.72 -7.09
CA ASN A 52 -17.15 11.06 -6.20
C ASN A 52 -18.27 12.05 -5.80
N PRO A 53 -19.53 11.86 -6.27
CA PRO A 53 -20.64 12.78 -6.00
C PRO A 53 -21.07 12.82 -4.53
N ASN A 54 -20.70 11.82 -3.73
CA ASN A 54 -21.02 11.78 -2.31
C ASN A 54 -20.08 12.66 -1.47
N HIS A 55 -19.01 13.22 -2.05
CA HIS A 55 -17.99 13.97 -1.32
C HIS A 55 -17.77 15.39 -1.82
N LYS A 56 -17.85 16.32 -0.87
CA LYS A 56 -17.49 17.73 -1.08
C LYS A 56 -15.97 17.91 -0.97
N PRO A 57 -15.40 18.97 -1.57
CA PRO A 57 -16.06 20.07 -2.29
C PRO A 57 -16.39 19.81 -3.77
N ILE A 58 -16.02 18.67 -4.35
CA ILE A 58 -16.11 18.45 -5.81
C ILE A 58 -17.40 17.77 -6.30
N ALA A 59 -18.28 17.36 -5.38
CA ALA A 59 -19.57 16.71 -5.67
C ALA A 59 -20.43 17.38 -6.75
N SER A 60 -20.33 18.70 -6.94
CA SER A 60 -21.11 19.42 -7.97
C SER A 60 -20.69 19.08 -9.40
N ALA A 61 -19.54 18.43 -9.61
CA ALA A 61 -19.08 17.95 -10.90
C ALA A 61 -19.49 16.49 -11.17
N ASN A 62 -20.65 16.06 -10.62
CA ASN A 62 -21.16 14.70 -10.78
C ASN A 62 -21.17 14.27 -12.27
N PRO A 63 -20.41 13.23 -12.64
CA PRO A 63 -20.26 12.78 -14.03
C PRO A 63 -21.32 11.74 -14.41
N PHE A 64 -22.14 11.28 -13.46
CA PHE A 64 -23.08 10.18 -13.64
C PHE A 64 -24.51 10.68 -13.84
N ASP A 65 -25.17 10.15 -14.85
CA ASP A 65 -26.58 10.39 -15.15
C ASP A 65 -27.25 9.06 -15.53
N VAL A 66 -28.34 8.70 -14.84
CA VAL A 66 -29.10 7.47 -15.12
C VAL A 66 -30.46 7.86 -15.67
N GLN A 67 -30.68 7.58 -16.95
CA GLN A 67 -31.91 7.91 -17.66
C GLN A 67 -32.25 6.81 -18.68
N ASP A 68 -33.54 6.55 -18.85
CA ASP A 68 -34.08 5.62 -19.86
C ASP A 68 -33.45 4.21 -19.82
N GLY A 69 -33.10 3.71 -18.63
CA GLY A 69 -32.52 2.38 -18.46
C GLY A 69 -31.03 2.30 -18.80
N ALA A 70 -30.31 3.43 -18.85
CA ALA A 70 -28.89 3.47 -19.13
C ALA A 70 -28.16 4.45 -18.20
N LEU A 71 -26.91 4.11 -17.87
CA LEU A 71 -25.96 5.03 -17.24
C LEU A 71 -25.17 5.78 -18.30
N THR A 72 -25.01 7.08 -18.14
CA THR A 72 -24.03 7.89 -18.86
C THR A 72 -22.93 8.33 -17.90
N ILE A 73 -21.68 7.96 -18.21
CA ILE A 73 -20.48 8.53 -17.61
C ILE A 73 -19.99 9.65 -18.51
N THR A 74 -19.91 10.87 -17.97
CA THR A 74 -19.56 12.07 -18.73
C THR A 74 -18.17 12.57 -18.37
N ALA A 75 -17.28 12.63 -19.35
CA ALA A 75 -16.04 13.40 -19.26
C ALA A 75 -16.29 14.84 -19.74
N SER A 76 -15.82 15.83 -18.98
CA SER A 76 -15.99 17.25 -19.27
C SER A 76 -14.77 18.08 -18.91
N ARG A 77 -14.61 19.25 -19.53
CA ARG A 77 -13.68 20.26 -19.03
C ARG A 77 -14.12 20.68 -17.62
N ALA A 78 -13.22 20.56 -16.65
CA ALA A 78 -13.53 20.94 -15.27
C ALA A 78 -13.85 22.44 -15.17
N SER A 79 -14.76 22.81 -14.27
CA SER A 79 -15.04 24.21 -14.00
C SER A 79 -13.82 24.88 -13.33
N PRO A 80 -13.68 26.22 -13.36
CA PRO A 80 -12.61 26.90 -12.65
C PRO A 80 -12.49 26.51 -11.17
N GLU A 81 -13.63 26.30 -10.50
CA GLU A 81 -13.70 25.89 -9.10
C GLU A 81 -13.14 24.48 -8.88
N ILE A 82 -13.54 23.52 -9.73
CA ILE A 82 -13.06 22.13 -9.65
C ILE A 82 -11.57 22.06 -10.00
N ARG A 83 -11.11 22.80 -11.00
CA ARG A 83 -9.67 22.89 -11.34
C ARG A 83 -8.85 23.47 -10.20
N ALA A 84 -9.35 24.50 -9.53
CA ALA A 84 -8.65 25.13 -8.41
C ALA A 84 -8.46 24.17 -7.22
N ILE A 85 -9.40 23.23 -7.02
CA ILE A 85 -9.33 22.22 -5.96
C ILE A 85 -8.46 21.03 -6.35
N THR A 86 -8.63 20.53 -7.58
CA THR A 86 -8.10 19.22 -8.00
C THR A 86 -6.79 19.31 -8.77
N GLY A 87 -6.48 20.48 -9.34
CA GLY A 87 -5.36 20.66 -10.28
C GLY A 87 -5.57 19.99 -11.65
N LYS A 88 -6.68 19.27 -11.87
CA LYS A 88 -6.94 18.50 -13.10
C LYS A 88 -7.78 19.29 -14.10
N GLU A 89 -7.43 19.23 -15.38
CA GLU A 89 -8.11 20.01 -16.44
C GLU A 89 -9.52 19.47 -16.75
N TYR A 90 -9.73 18.18 -16.51
CA TYR A 90 -10.97 17.47 -16.81
C TYR A 90 -11.58 16.85 -15.56
N ALA A 91 -12.90 16.64 -15.60
CA ALA A 91 -13.65 15.85 -14.64
C ALA A 91 -14.30 14.70 -15.39
N SER A 92 -14.28 13.50 -14.80
CA SER A 92 -14.86 12.28 -15.38
C SER A 92 -15.35 11.35 -14.28
N GLY A 93 -15.86 10.17 -14.66
CA GLY A 93 -16.36 9.15 -13.74
C GLY A 93 -15.68 7.79 -13.91
N GLU A 94 -15.58 7.10 -12.79
CA GLU A 94 -15.27 5.68 -12.65
C GLU A 94 -16.33 5.08 -11.72
N ILE A 95 -16.81 3.89 -12.03
CA ILE A 95 -17.60 3.06 -11.12
C ILE A 95 -16.93 1.71 -10.92
N ASN A 96 -16.96 1.19 -9.70
CA ASN A 96 -16.48 -0.16 -9.42
C ASN A 96 -17.33 -0.91 -8.38
N THR A 97 -17.29 -2.24 -8.42
CA THR A 97 -18.04 -3.11 -7.50
C THR A 97 -17.23 -3.57 -6.28
N PHE A 98 -16.12 -2.92 -5.96
CA PHE A 98 -15.27 -3.33 -4.84
C PHE A 98 -16.05 -3.36 -3.51
N GLY A 99 -16.07 -4.52 -2.85
CA GLY A 99 -16.79 -4.75 -1.61
C GLY A 99 -18.32 -4.91 -1.74
N SER A 100 -18.88 -4.75 -2.94
CA SER A 100 -20.31 -5.01 -3.20
C SER A 100 -20.54 -6.26 -4.06
N PHE A 101 -19.66 -6.52 -5.03
CA PHE A 101 -19.65 -7.73 -5.84
C PHE A 101 -18.26 -8.04 -6.39
N ASP A 102 -17.84 -9.28 -6.23
CA ASP A 102 -16.69 -9.89 -6.88
C ASP A 102 -17.00 -11.35 -7.22
N GLN A 103 -16.31 -11.88 -8.22
CA GLN A 103 -16.45 -13.28 -8.62
C GLN A 103 -15.14 -13.81 -9.20
N GLN A 104 -14.79 -15.04 -8.85
CA GLN A 104 -13.73 -15.80 -9.50
C GLN A 104 -14.33 -16.58 -10.68
N TYR A 105 -13.76 -16.38 -11.88
CA TYR A 105 -14.22 -16.96 -13.15
C TYR A 105 -15.63 -16.54 -13.56
N GLY A 106 -16.01 -16.87 -14.79
CA GLY A 106 -17.34 -16.62 -15.34
C GLY A 106 -17.32 -15.75 -16.59
N TYR A 107 -18.51 -15.34 -17.02
CA TYR A 107 -18.68 -14.43 -18.14
C TYR A 107 -19.09 -13.06 -17.65
N PHE A 108 -18.28 -12.05 -17.92
CA PHE A 108 -18.52 -10.66 -17.59
C PHE A 108 -18.81 -9.91 -18.88
N GLU A 109 -19.88 -9.12 -18.91
CA GLU A 109 -20.32 -8.41 -20.10
C GLU A 109 -20.80 -7.01 -19.75
N ILE A 110 -20.41 -6.06 -20.59
CA ILE A 110 -20.97 -4.71 -20.63
C ILE A 110 -21.56 -4.47 -22.01
N LYS A 111 -22.73 -3.84 -22.06
CA LYS A 111 -23.29 -3.29 -23.30
C LYS A 111 -23.20 -1.78 -23.27
N ALA A 112 -22.43 -1.21 -24.18
CA ALA A 112 -22.13 0.21 -24.16
C ALA A 112 -21.91 0.83 -25.55
N GLN A 113 -22.13 2.14 -25.62
CA GLN A 113 -21.72 3.01 -26.71
C GLN A 113 -20.59 3.92 -26.20
N LEU A 114 -19.49 3.98 -26.95
CA LEU A 114 -18.26 4.66 -26.54
C LEU A 114 -18.17 6.08 -27.14
N PRO A 115 -17.49 7.03 -26.49
CA PRO A 115 -17.22 8.34 -27.08
C PRO A 115 -16.04 8.30 -28.05
N GLY A 116 -16.12 9.11 -29.11
CA GLY A 116 -15.02 9.33 -30.05
C GLY A 116 -14.27 10.64 -29.80
N GLY A 117 -12.97 10.65 -30.09
CA GLY A 117 -12.09 11.81 -29.97
C GLY A 117 -10.72 11.45 -29.38
N LYS A 118 -9.68 12.13 -29.85
CA LYS A 118 -8.31 11.94 -29.32
C LYS A 118 -8.27 12.21 -27.82
N GLY A 119 -7.49 11.42 -27.10
CA GLY A 119 -7.35 11.54 -25.65
C GLY A 119 -8.53 11.04 -24.83
N LEU A 120 -9.57 10.45 -25.41
CA LEU A 120 -10.59 9.74 -24.64
C LEU A 120 -10.21 8.27 -24.53
N TRP A 121 -10.36 7.68 -23.35
CA TRP A 121 -9.99 6.29 -23.07
C TRP A 121 -11.04 5.62 -22.18
N PRO A 122 -12.19 5.21 -22.75
CA PRO A 122 -13.15 4.35 -22.06
C PRO A 122 -12.58 2.95 -21.83
N ALA A 123 -12.88 2.37 -20.66
CA ALA A 123 -12.50 1.01 -20.32
C ALA A 123 -13.58 0.26 -19.54
N PHE A 124 -13.57 -1.07 -19.65
CA PHE A 124 -14.26 -2.02 -18.79
C PHE A 124 -13.30 -3.17 -18.47
N TRP A 125 -13.01 -3.36 -17.19
CA TRP A 125 -11.88 -4.16 -16.74
C TRP A 125 -12.12 -4.70 -15.32
N LEU A 126 -11.30 -5.65 -14.91
CA LEU A 126 -11.44 -6.39 -13.66
C LEU A 126 -10.14 -6.37 -12.86
N LEU A 127 -10.29 -6.21 -11.54
CA LEU A 127 -9.18 -6.27 -10.59
C LEU A 127 -9.47 -7.22 -9.42
N PRO A 128 -8.44 -7.84 -8.82
CA PRO A 128 -8.57 -8.71 -7.66
C PRO A 128 -9.27 -8.03 -6.48
N ALA A 129 -10.24 -8.73 -5.88
CA ALA A 129 -10.95 -8.25 -4.69
C ALA A 129 -10.06 -8.13 -3.45
N ASP A 130 -8.87 -8.75 -3.45
CA ASP A 130 -7.84 -8.57 -2.44
C ASP A 130 -6.94 -7.34 -2.70
N LYS A 131 -7.22 -6.57 -3.77
CA LYS A 131 -6.46 -5.39 -4.22
C LYS A 131 -5.04 -5.69 -4.71
N SER A 132 -4.69 -6.96 -4.93
CA SER A 132 -3.42 -7.30 -5.60
C SER A 132 -3.42 -6.82 -7.05
N TRP A 133 -2.24 -6.45 -7.56
CA TRP A 133 -2.02 -6.11 -8.96
C TRP A 133 -0.57 -6.39 -9.35
N PRO A 134 -0.30 -7.07 -10.48
CA PRO A 134 -1.23 -7.91 -11.26
C PRO A 134 -1.78 -9.09 -10.42
N PRO A 135 -2.80 -9.83 -10.88
CA PRO A 135 -3.36 -9.84 -12.23
C PRO A 135 -4.39 -8.72 -12.51
N GLU A 136 -4.51 -8.29 -13.77
CA GLU A 136 -5.57 -7.38 -14.26
C GLU A 136 -6.14 -7.93 -15.57
N LEU A 137 -7.45 -7.80 -15.75
CA LEU A 137 -8.15 -8.31 -16.94
C LEU A 137 -8.96 -7.21 -17.62
N ASP A 138 -8.46 -6.74 -18.76
CA ASP A 138 -9.11 -5.74 -19.60
C ASP A 138 -10.06 -6.41 -20.57
N VAL A 139 -11.36 -6.26 -20.30
CA VAL A 139 -12.42 -6.75 -21.18
C VAL A 139 -12.54 -5.87 -22.42
N MET A 140 -12.36 -4.56 -22.22
CA MET A 140 -12.42 -3.55 -23.27
C MET A 140 -11.58 -2.34 -22.85
N GLU A 141 -10.65 -1.95 -23.71
CA GLU A 141 -10.05 -0.62 -23.73
C GLU A 141 -10.08 -0.08 -25.16
N VAL A 142 -10.40 1.20 -25.32
CA VAL A 142 -10.46 1.85 -26.64
C VAL A 142 -9.84 3.23 -26.58
N LEU A 143 -9.03 3.56 -27.57
CA LEU A 143 -8.57 4.93 -27.78
C LEU A 143 -9.60 5.65 -28.63
N GLY A 144 -10.16 6.76 -28.16
CA GLY A 144 -11.26 7.44 -28.86
C GLY A 144 -10.92 7.96 -30.25
N HIS A 145 -9.64 8.06 -30.63
CA HIS A 145 -9.21 8.39 -32.00
C HIS A 145 -9.09 7.17 -32.93
N GLU A 146 -9.22 5.95 -32.39
CA GLU A 146 -9.27 4.67 -33.09
C GLU A 146 -10.58 3.94 -32.75
N PRO A 147 -11.75 4.49 -33.12
CA PRO A 147 -13.05 4.00 -32.65
C PRO A 147 -13.45 2.61 -33.16
N ASP A 148 -12.65 2.02 -34.05
CA ASP A 148 -12.83 0.67 -34.58
C ASP A 148 -11.72 -0.30 -34.12
N MET A 149 -10.91 0.09 -33.14
CA MET A 149 -9.83 -0.73 -32.56
C MET A 149 -10.12 -1.07 -31.11
N LEU A 150 -10.45 -2.33 -30.86
CA LEU A 150 -10.72 -2.86 -29.52
C LEU A 150 -9.44 -3.51 -28.97
N HIS A 151 -8.98 -3.03 -27.83
CA HIS A 151 -7.87 -3.61 -27.10
C HIS A 151 -8.39 -4.48 -25.96
N THR A 152 -7.81 -5.67 -25.85
CA THR A 152 -8.12 -6.66 -24.83
C THR A 152 -6.82 -7.16 -24.28
N THR A 153 -6.70 -7.23 -22.96
CA THR A 153 -5.41 -7.46 -22.33
C THR A 153 -5.59 -8.31 -21.09
N VAL A 154 -4.63 -9.20 -20.87
CA VAL A 154 -4.40 -9.82 -19.58
C VAL A 154 -3.03 -9.37 -19.06
N HIS A 155 -3.02 -8.83 -17.85
CA HIS A 155 -1.82 -8.50 -17.10
C HIS A 155 -1.59 -9.58 -16.05
N SER A 156 -0.37 -10.09 -15.98
CA SER A 156 0.02 -11.14 -15.06
C SER A 156 1.41 -10.88 -14.52
N SER A 157 1.66 -11.27 -13.27
CA SER A 157 2.98 -11.29 -12.66
C SER A 157 3.90 -12.38 -13.23
N LEU A 158 3.37 -13.32 -14.03
CA LEU A 158 4.06 -14.53 -14.48
C LEU A 158 4.42 -14.48 -15.97
N GLY A 159 5.71 -14.55 -16.30
CA GLY A 159 6.18 -14.86 -17.66
C GLY A 159 7.38 -14.07 -18.18
N ASN A 160 8.00 -13.23 -17.35
CA ASN A 160 9.38 -12.81 -17.55
C ASN A 160 9.99 -12.43 -16.19
N GLN A 161 11.31 -12.23 -16.16
CA GLN A 161 12.11 -11.92 -14.96
C GLN A 161 11.76 -10.58 -14.26
N TRP A 162 10.67 -9.92 -14.65
CA TRP A 162 10.29 -8.55 -14.25
C TRP A 162 8.96 -8.43 -13.51
N GLY A 163 8.27 -9.53 -13.21
CA GLY A 163 7.05 -9.50 -12.38
C GLY A 163 5.83 -8.81 -12.99
N HIS A 164 5.86 -8.47 -14.28
CA HIS A 164 4.70 -8.02 -15.07
C HIS A 164 4.85 -8.48 -16.53
N THR A 165 3.84 -9.18 -17.00
CA THR A 165 3.66 -9.59 -18.37
C THR A 165 2.30 -9.11 -18.82
N GLN A 166 2.26 -8.70 -20.08
CA GLN A 166 1.05 -8.30 -20.75
C GLN A 166 0.88 -9.21 -21.96
N GLU A 167 -0.22 -9.95 -22.01
CA GLU A 167 -0.67 -10.61 -23.24
C GLU A 167 -1.92 -9.89 -23.71
N GLY A 168 -1.77 -9.03 -24.73
CA GLY A 168 -2.86 -8.24 -25.28
C GLY A 168 -3.04 -8.48 -26.77
N HIS A 169 -4.27 -8.29 -27.24
CA HIS A 169 -4.61 -8.31 -28.66
C HIS A 169 -5.49 -7.13 -29.03
N SER A 170 -5.08 -6.42 -30.08
CA SER A 170 -5.84 -5.34 -30.70
C SER A 170 -6.61 -5.91 -31.89
N THR A 171 -7.94 -5.86 -31.82
CA THR A 171 -8.81 -6.38 -32.88
C THR A 171 -9.57 -5.23 -33.55
N ARG A 172 -9.54 -5.19 -34.88
CA ARG A 172 -10.42 -4.28 -35.63
C ARG A 172 -11.85 -4.80 -35.59
N VAL A 173 -12.78 -3.98 -35.10
CA VAL A 173 -14.20 -4.30 -34.92
C VAL A 173 -15.10 -3.27 -35.62
N GLY A 174 -16.41 -3.30 -35.38
CA GLY A 174 -17.31 -2.23 -35.83
C GLY A 174 -16.99 -0.91 -35.12
N ASP A 175 -17.38 0.23 -35.71
CA ASP A 175 -17.21 1.54 -35.08
C ASP A 175 -18.00 1.61 -33.76
N MET A 176 -17.29 1.57 -32.64
CA MET A 176 -17.83 1.48 -31.28
C MET A 176 -18.47 2.78 -30.80
N THR A 177 -18.35 3.86 -31.57
CA THR A 177 -19.06 5.13 -31.34
C THR A 177 -20.45 5.14 -31.99
N ASN A 178 -20.73 4.18 -32.87
CA ASN A 178 -21.97 4.10 -33.64
C ASN A 178 -22.96 3.09 -33.03
N GLY A 179 -23.60 3.50 -31.94
CA GLY A 179 -24.60 2.69 -31.24
C GLY A 179 -23.99 1.77 -30.19
N TYR A 180 -24.84 0.95 -29.58
CA TYR A 180 -24.43 0.04 -28.50
C TYR A 180 -23.84 -1.25 -29.06
N HIS A 181 -22.72 -1.66 -28.47
CA HIS A 181 -22.05 -2.94 -28.69
C HIS A 181 -21.92 -3.71 -27.38
N THR A 182 -21.79 -5.03 -27.47
CA THR A 182 -21.50 -5.88 -26.31
C THR A 182 -20.04 -6.27 -26.29
N TYR A 183 -19.41 -6.06 -25.13
CA TYR A 183 -18.03 -6.41 -24.86
C TYR A 183 -18.05 -7.42 -23.71
N GLY A 184 -17.46 -8.58 -23.92
CA GLY A 184 -17.51 -9.63 -22.91
C GLY A 184 -16.25 -10.46 -22.84
N VAL A 185 -15.98 -11.00 -21.65
CA VAL A 185 -14.91 -11.95 -21.42
C VAL A 185 -15.47 -13.17 -20.72
N ASN A 186 -15.18 -14.36 -21.25
CA ASN A 186 -15.38 -15.62 -20.54
C ASN A 186 -14.04 -16.05 -19.95
N TRP A 187 -13.85 -15.79 -18.67
CA TRP A 187 -12.67 -16.15 -17.91
C TRP A 187 -12.93 -17.45 -17.16
N GLN A 188 -12.19 -18.50 -17.53
CA GLN A 188 -12.25 -19.82 -16.92
C GLN A 188 -10.88 -20.16 -16.32
N ALA A 189 -10.80 -21.25 -15.55
CA ALA A 189 -9.54 -21.63 -14.90
C ALA A 189 -8.38 -21.90 -15.89
N ASP A 190 -8.66 -22.31 -17.13
CA ASP A 190 -7.64 -22.66 -18.11
C ASP A 190 -7.42 -21.61 -19.21
N LYS A 191 -8.45 -20.81 -19.50
CA LYS A 191 -8.44 -19.85 -20.61
C LYS A 191 -9.32 -18.63 -20.35
N ILE A 192 -8.95 -17.55 -21.03
CA ILE A 192 -9.70 -16.31 -21.11
C ILE A 192 -10.09 -16.12 -22.56
N THR A 193 -11.37 -15.87 -22.83
CA THR A 193 -11.87 -15.67 -24.19
C THR A 193 -12.68 -14.38 -24.27
N TRP A 194 -12.25 -13.46 -25.12
CA TRP A 194 -12.90 -12.17 -25.31
C TRP A 194 -13.86 -12.21 -26.49
N TYR A 195 -14.93 -11.43 -26.39
CA TYR A 195 -16.02 -11.35 -27.34
C TYR A 195 -16.40 -9.90 -27.63
N PHE A 196 -16.69 -9.63 -28.89
CA PHE A 196 -17.35 -8.42 -29.36
C PHE A 196 -18.61 -8.81 -30.12
N ASP A 197 -19.77 -8.27 -29.72
CA ASP A 197 -21.07 -8.63 -30.31
C ASP A 197 -21.32 -10.14 -30.36
N GLY A 198 -20.93 -10.81 -29.27
CA GLY A 198 -21.03 -12.25 -29.08
C GLY A 198 -20.05 -13.09 -29.93
N GLN A 199 -19.24 -12.46 -30.79
CA GLN A 199 -18.22 -13.12 -31.59
C GLN A 199 -16.90 -13.16 -30.84
N GLN A 200 -16.25 -14.32 -30.78
CA GLN A 200 -14.92 -14.44 -30.17
C GLN A 200 -13.90 -13.66 -31.01
N ILE A 201 -13.12 -12.80 -30.35
CA ILE A 201 -12.08 -11.97 -30.98
C ILE A 201 -10.66 -12.35 -30.55
N PHE A 202 -10.49 -12.80 -29.31
CA PHE A 202 -9.19 -13.16 -28.76
C PHE A 202 -9.35 -14.28 -27.71
N GLN A 203 -8.32 -15.08 -27.55
CA GLN A 203 -8.24 -16.09 -26.49
C GLN A 203 -6.79 -16.21 -26.03
N ALA A 204 -6.61 -16.22 -24.71
CA ALA A 204 -5.34 -16.42 -24.05
C ALA A 204 -5.47 -17.55 -23.02
N LYS A 205 -4.34 -18.10 -22.59
CA LYS A 205 -4.33 -18.97 -21.39
C LYS A 205 -4.65 -18.10 -20.18
N THR A 206 -5.42 -18.61 -19.22
CA THR A 206 -5.52 -17.93 -17.92
C THR A 206 -4.16 -17.99 -17.24
N PRO A 207 -3.55 -16.85 -16.88
CA PRO A 207 -2.30 -16.85 -16.15
C PRO A 207 -2.43 -17.52 -14.78
N ASP A 208 -1.37 -18.15 -14.29
CA ASP A 208 -1.46 -18.97 -13.07
C ASP A 208 -1.70 -18.11 -11.79
N ASP A 209 -1.47 -16.80 -11.87
CA ASP A 209 -1.81 -15.82 -10.81
C ASP A 209 -3.23 -15.25 -10.95
N MET A 210 -3.92 -15.50 -12.07
CA MET A 210 -5.29 -15.05 -12.35
C MET A 210 -6.33 -16.10 -11.92
N HIS A 211 -6.28 -16.45 -10.64
CA HIS A 211 -7.16 -17.44 -9.98
C HIS A 211 -7.71 -16.92 -8.65
N LYS A 212 -8.10 -15.65 -8.59
CA LYS A 212 -8.69 -14.98 -7.41
C LYS A 212 -10.05 -14.39 -7.76
N SER A 213 -10.88 -14.01 -6.81
CA SER A 213 -12.09 -13.24 -7.16
C SER A 213 -11.71 -11.86 -7.67
N MET A 214 -12.43 -11.35 -8.67
CA MET A 214 -12.24 -10.00 -9.18
C MET A 214 -13.54 -9.20 -9.18
N TYR A 215 -13.43 -7.91 -8.89
CA TYR A 215 -14.52 -6.94 -9.02
C TYR A 215 -14.42 -6.21 -10.37
N MET A 216 -15.53 -5.62 -10.81
CA MET A 216 -15.62 -4.94 -12.10
C MET A 216 -15.38 -3.44 -11.96
N ILE A 217 -14.80 -2.83 -13.00
CA ILE A 217 -14.55 -1.39 -13.12
C ILE A 217 -15.00 -0.92 -14.49
N ALA A 218 -15.71 0.22 -14.54
CA ALA A 218 -16.00 0.95 -15.78
C ALA A 218 -15.65 2.43 -15.60
N ASN A 219 -14.82 2.99 -16.47
CA ASN A 219 -14.37 4.38 -16.39
C ASN A 219 -14.22 5.02 -17.77
N LEU A 220 -14.14 6.35 -17.76
CA LEU A 220 -13.78 7.15 -18.94
C LEU A 220 -12.58 8.05 -18.60
N ALA A 221 -11.38 7.60 -18.94
CA ALA A 221 -10.17 8.40 -18.75
C ALA A 221 -10.04 9.50 -19.83
N VAL A 222 -9.31 10.57 -19.51
CA VAL A 222 -9.00 11.68 -20.40
C VAL A 222 -7.50 11.97 -20.39
N GLY A 223 -6.86 11.77 -21.52
CA GLY A 223 -5.42 11.91 -21.65
C GLY A 223 -4.68 10.68 -21.11
N GLY A 224 -3.37 10.83 -21.01
CA GLY A 224 -2.44 9.77 -20.65
C GLY A 224 -1.49 9.39 -21.78
N ASP A 225 -0.47 8.61 -21.44
CA ASP A 225 0.67 8.37 -22.34
C ASP A 225 0.25 7.61 -23.61
N TRP A 226 -0.73 6.72 -23.51
CA TRP A 226 -1.23 5.93 -24.63
C TRP A 226 -2.28 6.64 -25.50
N PRO A 227 -3.40 7.16 -24.97
CA PRO A 227 -4.38 7.88 -25.80
C PRO A 227 -3.90 9.28 -26.24
N GLY A 228 -2.84 9.80 -25.63
CA GLY A 228 -2.33 11.16 -25.78
C GLY A 228 -3.29 12.22 -25.24
N SER A 229 -2.88 13.49 -25.21
CA SER A 229 -3.77 14.57 -24.77
C SER A 229 -4.92 14.83 -25.77
N PRO A 230 -6.11 15.24 -25.30
CA PRO A 230 -7.16 15.75 -26.16
C PRO A 230 -6.70 16.90 -27.06
N ASP A 231 -7.23 16.99 -28.28
CA ASP A 231 -6.92 18.08 -29.21
C ASP A 231 -8.15 18.95 -29.50
N GLY A 232 -8.02 19.92 -30.42
CA GLY A 232 -9.10 20.83 -30.79
C GLY A 232 -10.33 20.15 -31.44
N ASN A 233 -10.20 18.89 -31.85
CA ASN A 233 -11.28 18.11 -32.44
C ASN A 233 -12.02 17.26 -31.42
N THR A 234 -11.39 16.89 -30.30
CA THR A 234 -12.05 16.16 -29.21
C THR A 234 -13.24 16.95 -28.66
N LYS A 235 -14.42 16.33 -28.66
CA LYS A 235 -15.66 16.97 -28.23
C LYS A 235 -15.90 16.68 -26.74
N PHE A 236 -16.14 17.75 -26.00
CA PHE A 236 -16.60 17.70 -24.61
C PHE A 236 -17.95 18.41 -24.50
N PRO A 237 -18.92 17.92 -23.69
CA PRO A 237 -18.84 16.67 -22.94
C PRO A 237 -18.72 15.43 -23.84
N ALA A 238 -17.94 14.45 -23.39
CA ALA A 238 -17.80 13.14 -24.02
C ALA A 238 -18.56 12.12 -23.17
N GLU A 239 -19.40 11.31 -23.82
CA GLU A 239 -20.37 10.44 -23.15
C GLU A 239 -20.04 8.97 -23.39
N TYR A 240 -19.78 8.23 -22.31
CA TYR A 240 -19.70 6.77 -22.29
C TYR A 240 -21.02 6.22 -21.75
N LYS A 241 -21.83 5.63 -22.63
CA LYS A 241 -23.20 5.21 -22.33
C LYS A 241 -23.27 3.71 -22.14
N ILE A 242 -23.79 3.26 -21.02
CA ILE A 242 -23.83 1.86 -20.59
C ILE A 242 -25.30 1.47 -20.42
N ASP A 243 -25.75 0.51 -21.23
CA ASP A 243 -27.10 -0.08 -21.18
C ASP A 243 -27.21 -1.06 -20.00
N TYR A 244 -26.25 -1.97 -19.86
CA TYR A 244 -26.19 -2.87 -18.71
C TYR A 244 -24.76 -3.37 -18.43
N ILE A 245 -24.55 -3.85 -17.21
CA ILE A 245 -23.39 -4.66 -16.79
C ILE A 245 -23.90 -5.96 -16.18
N ARG A 246 -23.39 -7.10 -16.63
CA ARG A 246 -23.82 -8.44 -16.16
C ARG A 246 -22.64 -9.35 -15.93
N ALA A 247 -22.79 -10.25 -14.96
CA ALA A 247 -21.90 -11.38 -14.75
C ALA A 247 -22.68 -12.70 -14.69
N TYR A 248 -22.07 -13.77 -15.17
CA TYR A 248 -22.63 -15.11 -15.20
C TYR A 248 -21.59 -16.13 -14.75
N THR A 249 -22.03 -17.32 -14.35
CA THR A 249 -21.13 -18.44 -14.01
C THR A 249 -20.33 -18.98 -15.21
N ASP A 250 -20.83 -18.78 -16.42
CA ASP A 250 -20.19 -19.16 -17.70
C ASP A 250 -20.90 -18.37 -18.82
N LYS A 251 -20.37 -18.39 -20.05
CA LYS A 251 -21.00 -17.69 -21.19
C LYS A 251 -22.35 -18.34 -21.53
N PRO A 252 -23.46 -17.57 -21.60
CA PRO A 252 -24.73 -18.08 -22.09
C PRO A 252 -24.63 -18.64 -23.52
N THR A 253 -25.26 -19.80 -23.76
CA THR A 253 -25.31 -20.45 -25.08
C THR A 253 -26.70 -20.22 -25.70
N GLY A 254 -26.76 -19.42 -26.78
CA GLY A 254 -27.99 -19.01 -27.48
C GLY A 254 -28.54 -17.66 -27.03
N ASP A 255 -29.44 -17.06 -27.82
CA ASP A 255 -30.07 -15.72 -27.64
C ASP A 255 -30.90 -15.56 -26.33
N GLY A 256 -30.84 -16.53 -25.42
CA GLY A 256 -31.51 -16.50 -24.12
C GLY A 256 -30.64 -15.87 -23.05
N ALA A 257 -30.61 -14.54 -22.98
CA ALA A 257 -30.43 -13.88 -21.69
C ALA A 257 -31.53 -14.40 -20.77
N ALA A 258 -31.17 -15.15 -19.72
CA ALA A 258 -32.13 -15.63 -18.75
C ALA A 258 -32.89 -14.43 -18.17
N GLU A 259 -34.23 -14.50 -18.16
CA GLU A 259 -35.08 -13.49 -17.54
C GLU A 259 -34.64 -13.31 -16.06
N PRO A 260 -34.41 -12.07 -15.59
CA PRO A 260 -33.90 -11.83 -14.26
C PRO A 260 -34.86 -12.39 -13.20
N PRO A 261 -34.36 -12.91 -12.06
CA PRO A 261 -35.23 -13.35 -10.97
C PRO A 261 -36.05 -12.16 -10.44
N PRO A 262 -37.29 -12.38 -9.94
CA PRO A 262 -38.07 -11.31 -9.34
C PRO A 262 -37.30 -10.72 -8.15
N THR A 263 -37.24 -9.39 -8.12
CA THR A 263 -36.58 -8.58 -7.10
C THR A 263 -37.03 -9.00 -5.69
N PRO A 264 -36.14 -9.10 -4.68
CA PRO A 264 -36.58 -9.25 -3.30
C PRO A 264 -37.46 -8.06 -2.93
N SER A 265 -38.74 -8.30 -2.70
CA SER A 265 -39.64 -7.28 -2.15
C SER A 265 -39.09 -6.81 -0.81
N LYS A 266 -38.77 -5.51 -0.74
CA LYS A 266 -38.44 -4.74 0.46
C LYS A 266 -39.21 -5.24 1.69
N PRO A 267 -38.55 -5.50 2.85
CA PRO A 267 -39.27 -5.64 4.12
C PRO A 267 -40.13 -4.38 4.35
N PRO A 268 -41.40 -4.50 4.76
CA PRO A 268 -42.25 -3.33 4.93
C PRO A 268 -41.59 -2.33 5.88
N VAL A 269 -41.47 -1.09 5.41
CA VAL A 269 -41.04 0.04 6.22
C VAL A 269 -42.00 0.14 7.40
N ALA A 270 -41.47 0.09 8.63
CA ALA A 270 -42.24 0.41 9.82
C ALA A 270 -42.84 1.82 9.64
N PRO A 271 -44.16 2.01 9.81
CA PRO A 271 -44.76 3.31 9.56
C PRO A 271 -44.16 4.35 10.50
N ALA A 272 -43.81 5.51 9.93
CA ALA A 272 -43.43 6.69 10.69
C ALA A 272 -44.53 7.02 11.73
N PRO A 273 -44.16 7.54 12.92
CA PRO A 273 -45.15 7.96 13.90
C PRO A 273 -46.01 9.06 13.27
N VAL A 274 -47.32 8.82 13.28
CA VAL A 274 -48.31 9.72 12.70
C VAL A 274 -48.44 10.95 13.60
N ASP A 275 -48.19 12.12 13.03
CA ASP A 275 -48.57 13.42 13.58
C ASP A 275 -50.07 13.42 13.90
N GLN A 276 -50.41 13.53 15.18
CA GLN A 276 -51.77 13.83 15.61
C GLN A 276 -52.02 15.33 15.49
N ALA A 277 -52.90 15.71 14.56
CA ALA A 277 -53.50 17.04 14.51
C ALA A 277 -54.41 17.29 15.75
N PRO A 278 -54.59 18.56 16.17
CA PRO A 278 -54.93 18.92 17.55
C PRO A 278 -56.43 18.83 17.88
N GLN A 279 -56.72 18.58 19.16
CA GLN A 279 -58.04 18.73 19.78
C GLN A 279 -57.93 19.62 21.04
N PRO A 280 -59.03 20.31 21.43
CA PRO A 280 -59.00 21.72 21.81
C PRO A 280 -58.74 22.01 23.30
N HIS A 281 -58.16 23.19 23.55
CA HIS A 281 -57.99 23.81 24.85
C HIS A 281 -59.31 24.32 25.44
N ASP A 282 -59.48 24.15 26.75
CA ASP A 282 -60.13 25.10 27.66
C ASP A 282 -59.83 24.70 29.13
N PRO A 283 -59.99 25.57 30.15
CA PRO A 283 -58.96 26.51 30.59
C PRO A 283 -58.54 26.32 32.06
N ALA A 284 -57.52 27.10 32.47
CA ALA A 284 -56.95 27.17 33.82
C ALA A 284 -57.94 27.45 34.96
N PRO A 285 -57.50 27.27 36.22
CA PRO A 285 -57.52 28.44 37.11
C PRO A 285 -56.22 28.64 37.90
N THR A 286 -55.73 29.88 37.75
CA THR A 286 -55.13 30.87 38.68
C THR A 286 -54.42 30.50 40.01
N PRO A 287 -53.49 31.38 40.48
CA PRO A 287 -52.40 31.05 41.40
C PRO A 287 -52.45 31.77 42.77
N ASP A 288 -51.35 31.58 43.55
CA ASP A 288 -50.72 32.49 44.54
C ASP A 288 -51.13 32.45 46.04
N PRO A 289 -50.31 32.94 47.03
CA PRO A 289 -48.83 33.10 47.10
C PRO A 289 -48.15 33.05 48.52
N VAL A 290 -46.81 33.28 48.53
CA VAL A 290 -45.85 33.92 49.50
C VAL A 290 -45.37 33.33 50.86
N ASP A 291 -44.01 33.18 50.94
CA ASP A 291 -43.00 33.85 51.83
C ASP A 291 -42.51 33.30 53.21
N GLN A 292 -41.20 33.54 53.42
CA GLN A 292 -40.40 33.75 54.66
C GLN A 292 -39.50 32.64 55.28
N ALA A 293 -38.20 32.99 55.39
CA ALA A 293 -37.18 32.50 56.35
C ALA A 293 -37.16 33.43 57.62
N PRO A 294 -36.52 33.14 58.79
CA PRO A 294 -35.04 33.06 58.98
C PRO A 294 -34.49 32.17 60.17
N GLN A 295 -33.15 32.08 60.28
CA GLN A 295 -32.24 31.58 61.37
C GLN A 295 -32.32 32.41 62.69
N PRO A 296 -31.74 32.06 63.92
CA PRO A 296 -30.28 31.96 64.25
C PRO A 296 -29.79 31.17 65.52
N HIS A 297 -28.44 30.96 65.67
CA HIS A 297 -27.53 31.36 66.80
C HIS A 297 -26.28 30.46 67.09
N ASP A 298 -25.13 31.12 67.32
CA ASP A 298 -23.75 30.67 67.71
C ASP A 298 -23.47 31.04 69.21
N PRO A 299 -22.37 30.64 69.95
CA PRO A 299 -20.96 31.09 69.69
C PRO A 299 -19.75 30.24 70.26
N ALA A 300 -18.51 30.64 69.90
CA ALA A 300 -17.16 30.17 70.35
C ALA A 300 -16.63 30.85 71.67
N PRO A 301 -15.38 30.61 72.23
CA PRO A 301 -14.06 31.06 71.67
C PRO A 301 -12.74 30.28 72.08
N ALA A 302 -11.57 30.76 71.57
CA ALA A 302 -10.15 30.28 71.63
C ALA A 302 -9.34 30.68 72.93
N PRO A 303 -7.95 30.66 73.12
CA PRO A 303 -6.79 30.83 72.17
C PRO A 303 -5.41 30.09 72.46
N THR A 304 -4.40 30.38 71.61
CA THR A 304 -2.92 30.07 71.46
C THR A 304 -1.97 30.61 72.58
N PRO A 305 -0.58 30.49 72.65
CA PRO A 305 0.48 30.48 71.58
C PRO A 305 1.88 29.75 71.80
N ASP A 306 2.78 29.83 70.80
CA ASP A 306 4.25 29.49 70.73
C ASP A 306 5.16 30.44 71.59
N PRO A 307 6.56 30.52 71.56
CA PRO A 307 7.61 29.99 70.62
C PRO A 307 9.10 29.77 71.14
N VAL A 308 10.05 29.52 70.19
CA VAL A 308 11.54 29.85 70.04
C VAL A 308 12.73 29.07 70.71
N ASP A 309 13.52 28.36 69.87
CA ASP A 309 14.98 28.40 69.46
C ASP A 309 16.25 28.32 70.40
N HIS A 310 17.31 27.72 69.81
CA HIS A 310 18.80 27.88 69.92
C HIS A 310 19.73 26.82 70.60
N ALA A 311 20.83 26.51 69.87
CA ALA A 311 21.94 25.51 70.03
C ALA A 311 23.07 25.91 71.06
N PRO A 312 24.35 25.39 71.11
CA PRO A 312 25.11 24.29 70.44
C PRO A 312 26.09 23.43 71.35
N GLN A 313 26.91 22.53 70.75
CA GLN A 313 27.91 21.56 71.33
C GLN A 313 29.17 22.14 72.04
N PRO A 314 29.99 21.31 72.77
CA PRO A 314 31.33 20.88 72.27
C PRO A 314 31.88 19.48 72.74
N ALA A 315 32.96 18.99 72.10
CA ALA A 315 33.73 17.71 72.35
C ALA A 315 34.96 17.88 73.30
N PRO A 316 35.73 16.82 73.74
CA PRO A 316 36.88 16.28 72.94
C PRO A 316 37.34 14.79 73.22
N ALA A 317 38.39 14.33 72.47
CA ALA A 317 39.02 12.99 72.32
C ALA A 317 40.12 12.60 73.38
N PRO A 318 40.94 11.49 73.34
CA PRO A 318 41.83 11.01 72.24
C PRO A 318 42.12 9.45 72.10
N ALA A 319 42.91 9.06 71.07
CA ALA A 319 43.36 7.71 70.62
C ALA A 319 44.75 7.24 71.18
N PRO A 320 45.35 6.02 70.94
CA PRO A 320 45.84 5.53 69.60
C PRO A 320 45.87 3.97 69.30
N ASP A 321 46.18 3.66 68.03
CA ASP A 321 46.31 2.44 67.15
C ASP A 321 47.14 1.19 67.64
N PRO A 322 47.34 0.04 66.90
CA PRO A 322 47.06 -0.32 65.47
C PRO A 322 46.59 -1.78 65.10
N ILE A 323 46.15 -1.95 63.83
CA ILE A 323 46.26 -3.09 62.86
C ILE A 323 45.85 -4.52 63.32
N ASP A 324 44.82 -5.14 62.70
CA ASP A 324 44.93 -6.17 61.63
C ASP A 324 43.54 -6.72 61.20
N ALA A 325 43.47 -7.32 60.01
CA ALA A 325 42.27 -7.69 59.23
C ALA A 325 41.16 -8.52 59.94
N ALA A 326 39.89 -8.30 59.54
CA ALA A 326 38.72 -9.05 60.00
C ALA A 326 38.07 -9.91 58.88
N PRO A 327 37.68 -11.17 59.17
CA PRO A 327 36.65 -11.90 58.43
C PRO A 327 35.29 -11.90 59.18
N GLN A 328 34.19 -11.97 58.40
CA GLN A 328 32.79 -11.93 58.83
C GLN A 328 32.35 -12.98 59.86
N PRO A 329 31.31 -12.68 60.67
CA PRO A 329 30.43 -13.69 61.26
C PRO A 329 28.93 -13.54 60.89
N SER A 330 28.37 -14.68 60.47
CA SER A 330 26.98 -15.20 60.49
C SER A 330 25.82 -14.34 61.05
N GLN A 331 24.74 -14.23 60.26
CA GLN A 331 23.43 -13.69 60.65
C GLN A 331 22.49 -14.73 61.33
N PRO A 332 21.74 -14.33 62.38
CA PRO A 332 20.53 -14.99 62.85
C PRO A 332 19.23 -14.30 62.36
N PRO A 333 18.05 -14.97 62.40
CA PRO A 333 16.82 -14.50 61.78
C PRO A 333 15.94 -13.64 62.71
N ALA A 334 15.08 -12.81 62.11
CA ALA A 334 14.05 -12.01 62.81
C ALA A 334 12.84 -11.74 61.87
N PRO A 335 11.64 -11.34 62.38
CA PRO A 335 10.33 -11.93 62.02
C PRO A 335 9.34 -11.01 61.26
N GLN A 336 8.28 -11.60 60.69
CA GLN A 336 7.09 -10.97 60.06
C GLN A 336 6.13 -10.34 61.10
N PRO A 337 5.31 -9.28 60.84
CA PRO A 337 4.26 -9.24 59.78
C PRO A 337 3.88 -7.84 59.20
N HIS A 338 3.11 -7.81 58.09
CA HIS A 338 1.91 -6.98 57.81
C HIS A 338 1.49 -7.16 56.33
N GLU A 339 0.22 -7.56 56.09
CA GLU A 339 -0.37 -7.73 54.75
C GLU A 339 -0.49 -6.39 54.00
N PRO A 340 -0.05 -6.31 52.72
CA PRO A 340 -0.58 -5.37 51.75
C PRO A 340 -1.73 -6.01 50.95
N ALA A 341 -2.63 -5.15 50.46
CA ALA A 341 -3.83 -5.46 49.66
C ALA A 341 -3.57 -6.47 48.52
N PRO A 342 -4.58 -7.25 48.09
CA PRO A 342 -4.40 -8.18 46.98
C PRO A 342 -3.95 -7.42 45.74
N ALA A 343 -2.81 -7.84 45.19
CA ALA A 343 -2.35 -7.42 43.87
C ALA A 343 -3.44 -7.74 42.84
N GLU A 344 -3.72 -6.77 41.96
CA GLU A 344 -4.38 -7.07 40.70
C GLU A 344 -3.66 -8.24 40.02
N PRO A 345 -4.38 -9.20 39.44
CA PRO A 345 -3.73 -10.28 38.72
C PRO A 345 -2.97 -9.67 37.54
N ALA A 346 -1.71 -10.08 37.38
CA ALA A 346 -0.92 -9.80 36.20
C ALA A 346 -1.74 -10.16 34.94
N PRO A 347 -1.71 -9.33 33.87
CA PRO A 347 -2.42 -9.67 32.65
C PRO A 347 -1.89 -11.02 32.16
N THR A 348 -2.81 -11.95 31.96
CA THR A 348 -2.53 -13.28 31.45
C THR A 348 -2.01 -13.16 30.03
N ALA A 349 -0.71 -13.43 29.82
CA ALA A 349 -0.14 -13.61 28.48
C ALA A 349 -0.97 -14.67 27.73
N GLN A 350 -1.66 -14.26 26.67
CA GLN A 350 -2.44 -15.16 25.85
C GLN A 350 -1.50 -15.78 24.81
N HIS A 351 -1.35 -17.10 24.87
CA HIS A 351 -0.46 -17.82 23.96
C HIS A 351 -1.24 -18.15 22.69
N LEU A 352 -1.21 -17.27 21.69
CA LEU A 352 -1.78 -17.55 20.37
C LEU A 352 -0.75 -18.35 19.56
N ARG A 353 -0.84 -19.68 19.64
CA ARG A 353 -0.15 -20.56 18.70
C ARG A 353 -1.01 -20.70 17.44
N GLY A 354 -0.42 -20.43 16.27
CA GLY A 354 -1.02 -20.75 14.98
C GLY A 354 -1.59 -22.18 14.97
N LEU A 355 -2.78 -22.31 14.38
CA LEU A 355 -3.64 -23.48 14.44
C LEU A 355 -2.93 -24.75 13.94
N GLY A 356 -3.28 -25.89 14.55
CA GLY A 356 -2.56 -27.15 14.46
C GLY A 356 -2.52 -27.81 13.07
N TRP A 357 -1.61 -28.79 12.98
CA TRP A 357 -1.35 -29.72 11.89
C TRP A 357 -2.58 -30.07 11.03
N GLY A 358 -2.74 -29.34 9.92
CA GLY A 358 -3.62 -29.73 8.83
C GLY A 358 -4.44 -28.58 8.27
N GLU A 359 -3.81 -27.69 7.50
CA GLU A 359 -4.37 -27.02 6.32
C GLU A 359 -3.24 -26.19 5.69
N TRP A 360 -2.79 -26.58 4.50
CA TRP A 360 -1.75 -25.87 3.76
C TRP A 360 -2.42 -24.75 2.96
N SER A 361 -2.67 -23.62 3.62
CA SER A 361 -3.03 -22.37 2.95
C SER A 361 -1.90 -21.34 3.08
N SER A 362 -1.67 -20.71 1.95
CA SER A 362 -1.08 -19.40 1.68
C SER A 362 -1.08 -18.35 2.80
N HIS A 363 0.04 -17.60 2.89
CA HIS A 363 0.42 -16.51 3.83
C HIS A 363 -0.57 -16.22 4.97
N ASN A 364 -0.10 -16.33 6.22
CA ASN A 364 -0.96 -16.11 7.38
C ASN A 364 -0.88 -14.65 7.84
N THR A 365 -2.03 -14.08 8.19
CA THR A 365 -2.09 -12.92 9.07
C THR A 365 -2.22 -13.40 10.51
N ILE A 366 -1.25 -13.06 11.34
CA ILE A 366 -1.20 -13.35 12.77
C ILE A 366 -1.41 -12.04 13.52
N THR A 367 -2.59 -11.86 14.12
CA THR A 367 -2.93 -10.65 14.88
C THR A 367 -3.03 -10.96 16.38
N GLY A 368 -2.36 -10.15 17.20
CA GLY A 368 -2.46 -10.14 18.65
C GLY A 368 -3.65 -9.33 19.17
N THR A 369 -3.61 -9.05 20.45
CA THR A 369 -4.65 -8.34 21.21
C THR A 369 -4.14 -6.96 21.64
N ASP A 370 -4.92 -6.23 22.44
CA ASP A 370 -4.44 -4.98 23.04
C ASP A 370 -3.44 -5.22 24.20
N GLY A 371 -3.22 -6.48 24.60
CA GLY A 371 -2.30 -6.88 25.68
C GLY A 371 -0.99 -7.46 25.14
N SER A 372 -0.04 -7.74 26.03
CA SER A 372 1.23 -8.38 25.64
C SER A 372 1.03 -9.82 25.17
N ASP A 373 1.39 -10.05 23.92
CA ASP A 373 1.27 -11.32 23.21
C ASP A 373 2.64 -11.90 22.83
N HIS A 374 2.63 -13.21 22.58
CA HIS A 374 3.74 -13.92 21.99
C HIS A 374 3.26 -14.60 20.72
N LEU A 375 3.53 -13.95 19.59
CA LEU A 375 3.23 -14.42 18.26
C LEU A 375 4.43 -15.22 17.75
N VAL A 376 4.18 -16.45 17.33
CA VAL A 376 5.21 -17.33 16.78
C VAL A 376 4.66 -17.97 15.52
N SER A 377 5.28 -17.71 14.38
CA SER A 377 5.01 -18.49 13.18
C SER A 377 5.68 -19.86 13.28
N THR A 378 4.96 -20.88 12.84
CA THR A 378 5.50 -22.22 12.62
C THR A 378 5.34 -22.64 11.15
N SER A 379 4.97 -21.68 10.31
CA SER A 379 4.62 -21.89 8.92
C SER A 379 5.89 -22.04 8.05
N ARG A 380 5.70 -22.50 6.81
CA ARG A 380 6.74 -22.48 5.76
C ARG A 380 6.35 -21.47 4.67
N THR A 381 5.79 -20.35 5.07
CA THR A 381 5.23 -19.34 4.18
C THR A 381 5.50 -17.96 4.76
N SER A 382 5.59 -16.95 3.90
CA SER A 382 5.57 -15.54 4.30
C SER A 382 4.33 -15.21 5.13
N ASP A 383 4.49 -14.53 6.26
CA ASP A 383 3.42 -14.17 7.18
C ASP A 383 3.42 -12.68 7.52
N LEU A 384 2.23 -12.10 7.76
CA LEU A 384 2.07 -10.79 8.39
C LEU A 384 1.85 -10.99 9.90
N MET A 385 2.67 -10.36 10.73
CA MET A 385 2.51 -10.35 12.19
C MET A 385 2.22 -8.94 12.70
N ASP A 386 1.08 -8.77 13.36
CA ASP A 386 0.68 -7.53 14.04
C ASP A 386 0.34 -7.85 15.50
N GLY A 387 1.19 -7.41 16.43
CA GLY A 387 1.02 -7.62 17.87
C GLY A 387 -0.23 -6.97 18.46
N GLY A 388 -0.78 -5.94 17.80
CA GLY A 388 -1.77 -5.06 18.41
C GLY A 388 -1.08 -3.95 19.22
N ALA A 389 -1.73 -3.45 20.28
CA ALA A 389 -1.24 -2.30 21.06
C ALA A 389 -0.30 -2.69 22.23
N GLY A 390 -0.12 -3.99 22.45
CA GLY A 390 0.60 -4.58 23.58
C GLY A 390 2.11 -4.37 23.51
N ALA A 391 2.83 -4.98 24.46
CA ALA A 391 4.27 -5.18 24.31
C ALA A 391 4.49 -6.61 23.85
N ASP A 392 4.74 -6.78 22.56
CA ASP A 392 4.56 -8.07 21.89
C ASP A 392 5.88 -8.68 21.45
N ARG A 393 5.97 -9.99 21.55
CA ARG A 393 7.10 -10.73 20.99
C ARG A 393 6.62 -11.42 19.71
N MET A 394 7.19 -11.05 18.57
CA MET A 394 6.86 -11.58 17.25
C MET A 394 8.07 -12.34 16.72
N GLU A 395 7.93 -13.67 16.61
CA GLU A 395 8.99 -14.56 16.15
C GLU A 395 8.60 -15.22 14.82
N GLY A 396 9.45 -14.96 13.82
CA GLY A 396 9.32 -15.36 12.43
C GLY A 396 9.47 -16.82 12.16
N GLY A 397 8.96 -17.20 11.00
CA GLY A 397 9.06 -18.54 10.45
C GLY A 397 10.22 -18.62 9.47
N CYS A 398 9.93 -19.16 8.29
CA CYS A 398 10.83 -19.11 7.15
C CYS A 398 10.01 -18.61 5.97
N HIS A 399 10.71 -18.11 4.95
CA HIS A 399 10.26 -17.18 3.91
C HIS A 399 10.13 -15.74 4.45
N ASP A 400 9.65 -14.84 3.60
CA ASP A 400 9.71 -13.39 3.82
C ASP A 400 8.53 -12.94 4.70
N ASP A 401 8.80 -12.57 5.95
CA ASP A 401 7.80 -12.16 6.94
C ASP A 401 7.69 -10.63 7.07
N VAL A 402 6.51 -10.14 7.46
CA VAL A 402 6.24 -8.72 7.71
C VAL A 402 5.81 -8.49 9.15
N TYR A 403 6.48 -7.57 9.84
CA TYR A 403 6.23 -7.21 11.23
C TYR A 403 5.68 -5.80 11.38
N VAL A 404 4.52 -5.65 12.02
CA VAL A 404 3.99 -4.34 12.41
C VAL A 404 4.46 -4.03 13.82
N VAL A 405 5.36 -3.04 13.93
CA VAL A 405 5.90 -2.57 15.22
C VAL A 405 5.30 -1.20 15.55
N ASN A 406 4.37 -1.17 16.50
CA ASN A 406 3.67 0.06 16.87
C ASN A 406 3.85 0.42 18.36
N HIS A 407 4.44 -0.49 19.16
CA HIS A 407 4.72 -0.26 20.56
C HIS A 407 6.21 -0.44 20.88
N LYS A 408 6.75 0.46 21.71
CA LYS A 408 8.21 0.58 21.96
C LYS A 408 8.89 -0.64 22.58
N ASN A 409 8.10 -1.57 23.11
CA ASN A 409 8.59 -2.80 23.74
C ASN A 409 8.27 -4.03 22.91
N ASP A 410 7.84 -3.85 21.65
CA ASP A 410 7.71 -4.96 20.73
C ASP A 410 9.09 -5.50 20.36
N ALA A 411 9.19 -6.81 20.24
CA ALA A 411 10.41 -7.53 19.93
C ALA A 411 10.19 -8.38 18.68
N VAL A 412 10.87 -8.01 17.59
CA VAL A 412 10.95 -8.78 16.34
C VAL A 412 12.13 -9.72 16.41
N ILE A 413 11.93 -10.97 15.99
CA ILE A 413 12.91 -12.04 16.17
C ILE A 413 12.94 -12.88 14.93
N GLU A 414 14.03 -12.71 14.19
CA GLU A 414 14.30 -13.44 12.98
C GLU A 414 15.52 -14.36 13.08
N HIS A 415 15.46 -15.45 12.33
CA HIS A 415 16.53 -16.42 12.25
C HIS A 415 17.32 -16.22 10.96
N ALA A 416 18.65 -16.25 11.05
CA ALA A 416 19.53 -16.03 9.91
C ALA A 416 19.20 -16.92 8.69
N GLY A 417 19.05 -16.31 7.52
CA GLY A 417 18.81 -16.99 6.25
C GLY A 417 17.41 -17.60 6.12
N SER A 418 16.44 -17.05 6.86
CA SER A 418 15.06 -17.55 6.84
C SER A 418 14.22 -16.86 5.78
N GLY A 419 14.58 -15.68 5.28
CA GLY A 419 13.80 -14.95 4.29
C GLY A 419 14.46 -13.61 3.97
N THR A 420 13.72 -12.73 3.30
CA THR A 420 13.94 -11.28 3.27
C THR A 420 12.79 -10.63 4.02
N ASP A 421 13.04 -10.17 5.24
CA ASP A 421 11.99 -9.80 6.18
C ASP A 421 11.84 -8.28 6.27
N THR A 422 10.60 -7.84 6.54
CA THR A 422 10.24 -6.42 6.59
C THR A 422 9.67 -6.04 7.95
N VAL A 423 10.21 -4.98 8.56
CA VAL A 423 9.55 -4.31 9.69
C VAL A 423 8.90 -3.02 9.22
N ARG A 424 7.64 -2.81 9.60
CA ARG A 424 6.94 -1.53 9.48
C ARG A 424 6.73 -0.90 10.84
N SER A 425 7.40 0.23 11.05
CA SER A 425 7.36 0.92 12.33
C SER A 425 6.62 2.25 12.27
N SER A 426 5.72 2.45 13.24
CA SER A 426 5.10 3.75 13.52
C SER A 426 5.71 4.44 14.76
N LEU A 427 6.81 3.92 15.31
CA LEU A 427 7.49 4.48 16.48
C LEU A 427 8.35 5.69 16.10
N ASP A 428 8.45 6.67 17.01
CA ASP A 428 9.37 7.82 16.85
C ASP A 428 10.83 7.39 16.62
N THR A 429 11.23 6.23 17.15
CA THR A 429 12.56 5.65 16.95
C THR A 429 12.46 4.13 16.92
N TYR A 430 13.08 3.50 15.93
CA TYR A 430 13.15 2.05 15.84
C TYR A 430 14.50 1.58 15.28
N THR A 431 14.98 0.46 15.81
CA THR A 431 16.20 -0.23 15.36
C THR A 431 15.81 -1.61 14.84
N LEU A 432 16.24 -1.95 13.63
CA LEU A 432 16.04 -3.28 13.06
C LEU A 432 16.63 -4.35 13.98
N ALA A 433 15.90 -5.44 14.15
CA ALA A 433 16.43 -6.63 14.77
C ALA A 433 17.49 -7.27 13.86
N ASP A 434 18.36 -8.12 14.43
CA ASP A 434 19.27 -8.94 13.63
C ASP A 434 18.48 -9.80 12.64
N ASN A 435 19.05 -10.05 11.46
CA ASN A 435 18.47 -10.89 10.40
C ASN A 435 17.19 -10.34 9.76
N VAL A 436 16.91 -9.05 9.90
CA VAL A 436 15.83 -8.38 9.16
C VAL A 436 16.44 -7.45 8.13
N GLU A 437 16.02 -7.57 6.88
CA GLU A 437 16.63 -6.87 5.75
C GLU A 437 16.01 -5.49 5.52
N THR A 438 14.77 -5.28 5.94
CA THR A 438 13.99 -4.15 5.42
C THR A 438 13.24 -3.37 6.50
N LEU A 439 13.36 -2.03 6.49
CA LEU A 439 12.67 -1.12 7.40
C LEU A 439 11.78 -0.12 6.66
N VAL A 440 10.52 -0.03 7.09
CA VAL A 440 9.57 1.01 6.73
C VAL A 440 9.26 1.93 7.89
N LEU A 441 9.48 3.23 7.71
CA LEU A 441 8.95 4.27 8.59
C LEU A 441 7.59 4.77 8.06
N GLN A 442 6.52 4.53 8.82
CA GLN A 442 5.13 4.85 8.44
C GLN A 442 4.38 5.70 9.50
N GLY A 443 5.10 6.24 10.47
CA GLY A 443 4.62 7.20 11.44
C GLY A 443 4.22 8.53 10.80
N THR A 444 3.49 9.34 11.57
CA THR A 444 2.88 10.59 11.10
C THR A 444 3.69 11.85 11.43
N GLY A 445 4.86 11.68 12.05
CA GLY A 445 5.79 12.74 12.39
C GLY A 445 7.24 12.29 12.19
N HIS A 446 8.20 13.13 12.56
CA HIS A 446 9.62 12.82 12.39
C HIS A 446 9.98 11.50 13.06
N GLN A 447 10.55 10.56 12.31
CA GLN A 447 10.97 9.25 12.82
C GLN A 447 12.47 9.04 12.70
N THR A 448 13.03 8.26 13.60
CA THR A 448 14.40 7.77 13.52
C THR A 448 14.41 6.28 13.19
N GLY A 449 15.02 5.89 12.08
CA GLY A 449 15.23 4.49 11.70
C GLY A 449 16.70 4.13 11.84
N ILE A 450 16.98 2.99 12.45
CA ILE A 450 18.34 2.47 12.60
C ILE A 450 18.37 1.07 12.00
N GLY A 451 19.27 0.81 11.05
CA GLY A 451 19.47 -0.51 10.47
C GLY A 451 20.26 -1.45 11.39
N ASN A 452 20.79 -2.51 10.81
CA ASN A 452 21.61 -3.52 11.47
C ASN A 452 22.96 -3.69 10.73
N ALA A 453 23.54 -4.89 10.74
CA ALA A 453 24.85 -5.16 10.12
C ALA A 453 24.74 -5.82 8.73
N LEU A 454 23.53 -5.91 8.17
CA LEU A 454 23.24 -6.42 6.83
C LEU A 454 23.11 -5.26 5.84
N GLY A 455 23.16 -5.55 4.54
CA GLY A 455 22.69 -4.58 3.54
C GLY A 455 21.18 -4.42 3.66
N ASN A 456 20.75 -3.34 4.32
CA ASN A 456 19.37 -3.02 4.61
C ASN A 456 18.74 -2.17 3.52
N VAL A 457 17.42 -2.32 3.38
CA VAL A 457 16.60 -1.41 2.57
C VAL A 457 15.73 -0.59 3.51
N ILE A 458 15.95 0.72 3.56
CA ILE A 458 15.30 1.60 4.54
C ILE A 458 14.51 2.69 3.83
N PHE A 459 13.25 2.82 4.23
CA PHE A 459 12.32 3.78 3.67
C PHE A 459 11.96 4.86 4.70
N ALA A 460 12.37 6.09 4.41
CA ALA A 460 11.95 7.26 5.17
C ALA A 460 10.46 7.56 4.98
N ASN A 461 9.87 8.21 5.99
CA ASN A 461 8.47 8.60 5.97
C ASN A 461 8.25 9.94 5.22
N GLY A 462 7.00 10.35 5.08
CA GLY A 462 6.64 11.57 4.33
C GLY A 462 6.77 12.89 5.10
N THR A 463 7.36 12.90 6.29
CA THR A 463 7.39 14.08 7.19
C THR A 463 8.79 14.51 7.64
N GLY A 464 9.84 13.89 7.09
CA GLY A 464 11.22 13.98 7.52
C GLY A 464 11.60 12.85 8.47
N SER A 465 12.80 12.30 8.29
CA SER A 465 13.33 11.17 9.03
C SER A 465 14.80 11.38 9.38
N THR A 466 15.29 10.64 10.38
CA THR A 466 16.72 10.47 10.63
C THR A 466 17.04 8.99 10.46
N ILE A 467 17.91 8.65 9.52
CA ILE A 467 18.29 7.27 9.21
C ILE A 467 19.78 7.08 9.50
N ASP A 468 20.09 5.99 10.17
CA ASP A 468 21.44 5.42 10.33
C ASP A 468 21.37 3.97 9.90
N ALA A 469 21.82 3.65 8.68
CA ALA A 469 21.64 2.32 8.11
C ALA A 469 22.60 1.28 8.71
N GLY A 470 23.79 1.71 9.11
CA GLY A 470 24.67 0.94 9.99
C GLY A 470 25.86 0.39 9.22
N ALA A 471 25.92 -0.93 9.06
CA ALA A 471 26.97 -1.56 8.27
C ALA A 471 26.33 -2.51 7.25
N GLY A 472 26.95 -2.68 6.10
CA GLY A 472 26.36 -3.38 4.97
C GLY A 472 26.25 -2.45 3.77
N ASP A 473 25.94 -3.00 2.60
CA ASP A 473 25.69 -2.17 1.41
C ASP A 473 24.20 -1.79 1.42
N ASP A 474 23.88 -0.58 1.88
CA ASP A 474 22.51 -0.18 2.22
C ASP A 474 21.80 0.60 1.09
N ASP A 475 20.49 0.42 0.97
CA ASP A 475 19.61 1.18 0.08
C ASP A 475 18.70 2.11 0.90
N LEU A 476 19.00 3.41 0.92
CA LEU A 476 18.26 4.42 1.68
C LEU A 476 17.35 5.22 0.74
N PHE A 477 16.04 4.98 0.85
CA PHE A 477 15.03 5.72 0.12
C PHE A 477 14.59 6.95 0.90
N ALA A 478 15.01 8.13 0.42
CA ALA A 478 14.52 9.40 0.94
C ALA A 478 12.99 9.50 0.76
N GLY A 479 12.36 10.08 1.76
CA GLY A 479 10.94 10.23 1.94
C GLY A 479 10.47 11.57 1.39
N LYS A 480 9.52 12.17 2.09
CA LYS A 480 9.21 13.60 1.90
C LYS A 480 9.60 14.37 3.15
N GLY A 481 9.90 15.65 2.99
CA GLY A 481 10.40 16.48 4.07
C GLY A 481 11.91 16.31 4.23
N ALA A 482 12.54 17.13 5.08
CA ALA A 482 13.99 17.09 5.22
C ALA A 482 14.45 15.83 5.96
N ASP A 483 15.06 14.90 5.24
CA ASP A 483 15.67 13.71 5.81
C ASP A 483 17.14 13.95 6.18
N ILE A 484 17.60 13.28 7.25
CA ILE A 484 19.01 13.16 7.62
C ILE A 484 19.39 11.70 7.42
N LEU A 485 20.29 11.41 6.50
CA LEU A 485 20.65 10.06 6.09
C LEU A 485 22.12 9.80 6.41
N THR A 486 22.40 8.65 6.99
CA THR A 486 23.75 8.14 7.29
C THR A 486 23.80 6.71 6.78
N GLY A 487 24.69 6.42 5.84
CA GLY A 487 24.83 5.08 5.26
C GLY A 487 25.63 4.17 6.20
N GLY A 488 26.79 4.65 6.64
CA GLY A 488 27.67 3.98 7.58
C GLY A 488 28.82 3.26 6.87
N GLU A 489 29.04 1.99 7.24
CA GLU A 489 30.09 1.17 6.62
C GLU A 489 29.54 0.34 5.46
N GLY A 490 30.01 0.56 4.23
CA GLY A 490 29.63 -0.28 3.10
C GLY A 490 29.62 0.52 1.81
N GLN A 491 29.00 -0.03 0.77
CA GLN A 491 28.68 0.69 -0.47
C GLN A 491 27.20 1.08 -0.45
N ASP A 492 26.93 2.29 0.00
CA ASP A 492 25.56 2.72 0.24
C ASP A 492 24.98 3.45 -0.95
N ARG A 493 23.68 3.28 -1.16
CA ARG A 493 22.92 4.00 -2.17
C ARG A 493 21.88 4.87 -1.52
N PHE A 494 21.97 6.18 -1.79
CA PHE A 494 21.00 7.17 -1.35
C PHE A 494 20.08 7.51 -2.52
N ILE A 495 18.82 7.07 -2.46
CA ILE A 495 17.85 7.19 -3.55
C ILE A 495 16.96 8.42 -3.33
N MET A 496 17.11 9.42 -4.20
CA MET A 496 16.28 10.63 -4.19
C MET A 496 15.12 10.46 -5.17
N ARG A 497 13.89 10.58 -4.68
CA ARG A 497 12.67 10.28 -5.47
C ARG A 497 11.78 11.46 -5.75
N ASP A 498 11.92 12.53 -4.98
CA ASP A 498 11.19 13.78 -5.13
C ASP A 498 12.18 14.93 -4.87
N VAL A 499 11.79 16.15 -5.15
CA VAL A 499 12.55 17.34 -4.78
C VAL A 499 11.72 18.14 -3.80
N ASP A 500 12.06 17.98 -2.53
CA ASP A 500 11.30 18.59 -1.47
C ASP A 500 11.53 20.09 -1.33
N THR A 501 10.59 20.73 -0.64
CA THR A 501 10.75 22.14 -0.26
C THR A 501 11.89 22.37 0.73
N ALA A 502 12.35 21.31 1.40
CA ALA A 502 13.50 21.31 2.28
C ALA A 502 14.45 20.18 1.82
N PRO A 503 15.74 20.48 1.61
CA PRO A 503 16.68 19.51 1.08
C PRO A 503 17.03 18.43 2.11
N ASP A 504 17.31 17.24 1.61
CA ASP A 504 17.86 16.15 2.41
C ASP A 504 19.32 16.41 2.77
N HIS A 505 19.81 15.64 3.74
CA HIS A 505 21.15 15.79 4.28
C HIS A 505 21.79 14.42 4.47
N ILE A 506 22.83 14.11 3.68
CA ILE A 506 23.66 12.92 3.84
C ILE A 506 24.90 13.27 4.65
N THR A 507 25.13 12.55 5.74
CA THR A 507 26.13 12.94 6.77
C THR A 507 27.52 12.36 6.56
N ASP A 508 27.65 11.27 5.79
CA ASP A 508 28.88 10.47 5.73
C ASP A 508 29.27 9.95 4.34
N PHE A 509 28.66 10.47 3.27
CA PHE A 509 28.88 10.04 1.88
C PHE A 509 30.37 9.85 1.53
N GLN A 510 30.73 8.63 1.11
CA GLN A 510 32.07 8.23 0.74
C GLN A 510 32.24 8.19 -0.78
N VAL A 511 33.01 9.14 -1.31
CA VAL A 511 33.34 9.21 -2.74
C VAL A 511 34.08 7.95 -3.21
N GLY A 512 33.60 7.38 -4.31
CA GLY A 512 34.10 6.17 -4.97
C GLY A 512 33.60 4.89 -4.34
N VAL A 513 32.72 4.99 -3.34
CA VAL A 513 32.16 3.88 -2.57
C VAL A 513 30.64 3.97 -2.63
N ASP A 514 30.08 5.09 -2.21
CA ASP A 514 28.63 5.33 -2.15
C ASP A 514 28.09 5.93 -3.44
N MET A 515 26.78 5.83 -3.61
CA MET A 515 26.05 6.27 -4.78
C MET A 515 24.87 7.16 -4.42
N LEU A 516 24.83 8.37 -4.99
CA LEU A 516 23.63 9.20 -5.02
C LEU A 516 22.80 8.85 -6.27
N ASP A 517 21.67 8.18 -6.07
CA ASP A 517 20.80 7.73 -7.15
C ASP A 517 19.69 8.74 -7.44
N LEU A 518 19.80 9.42 -8.59
CA LEU A 518 18.89 10.46 -9.07
C LEU A 518 18.08 10.01 -10.29
N ARG A 519 18.13 8.72 -10.65
CA ARG A 519 17.54 8.22 -11.89
C ARG A 519 16.05 8.50 -11.99
N GLN A 520 15.32 8.46 -10.89
CA GLN A 520 13.89 8.76 -10.87
C GLN A 520 13.63 10.22 -11.28
N LEU A 521 14.33 11.19 -10.68
CA LEU A 521 14.18 12.62 -11.01
C LEU A 521 14.48 12.91 -12.49
N PHE A 522 15.53 12.30 -13.03
CA PHE A 522 15.89 12.46 -14.44
C PHE A 522 14.93 11.74 -15.41
N ALA A 523 14.33 10.63 -14.98
CA ALA A 523 13.30 9.93 -15.74
C ALA A 523 12.02 10.78 -15.86
N GLU A 524 11.62 11.48 -14.80
CA GLU A 524 10.42 12.34 -14.76
C GLU A 524 10.47 13.48 -15.78
N ILE A 525 11.63 14.10 -15.97
CA ILE A 525 11.80 15.15 -16.99
C ILE A 525 12.12 14.60 -18.37
N GLY A 526 12.16 13.27 -18.53
CA GLY A 526 12.48 12.63 -19.80
C GLY A 526 13.88 12.97 -20.32
N TYR A 527 14.83 13.29 -19.44
CA TYR A 527 16.18 13.65 -19.85
C TYR A 527 16.88 12.45 -20.52
N ARG A 528 17.61 12.72 -21.60
CA ARG A 528 18.32 11.70 -22.42
C ARG A 528 19.77 12.09 -22.72
N GLY A 529 20.23 13.22 -22.19
CA GLY A 529 21.62 13.63 -22.36
C GLY A 529 22.57 12.77 -21.51
N SER A 530 23.87 12.84 -21.83
CA SER A 530 24.92 12.10 -21.13
C SER A 530 25.72 12.95 -20.15
N ASP A 531 25.47 14.26 -20.12
CA ASP A 531 26.18 15.23 -19.30
C ASP A 531 25.18 16.20 -18.64
N PRO A 532 24.45 15.76 -17.60
CA PRO A 532 23.43 16.59 -16.96
C PRO A 532 23.99 17.83 -16.28
N VAL A 533 25.30 17.86 -15.96
CA VAL A 533 25.96 19.05 -15.45
C VAL A 533 26.20 20.05 -16.57
N GLY A 534 26.73 19.60 -17.72
CA GLY A 534 26.90 20.42 -18.90
C GLY A 534 25.57 20.94 -19.47
N ASP A 535 24.53 20.11 -19.40
CA ASP A 535 23.15 20.44 -19.78
C ASP A 535 22.40 21.19 -18.68
N LYS A 536 23.04 21.43 -17.53
CA LYS A 536 22.56 22.23 -16.39
C LYS A 536 21.32 21.73 -15.67
N HIS A 537 20.90 20.49 -15.93
CA HIS A 537 19.86 19.82 -15.13
C HIS A 537 20.37 19.41 -13.75
N LEU A 538 21.69 19.24 -13.60
CA LEU A 538 22.35 19.00 -12.33
C LEU A 538 23.35 20.12 -12.05
N ILE A 539 23.32 20.67 -10.84
CA ILE A 539 24.33 21.62 -10.36
C ILE A 539 24.95 21.04 -9.10
N VAL A 540 26.27 20.91 -9.10
CA VAL A 540 27.03 20.41 -7.94
C VAL A 540 27.93 21.54 -7.47
N GLN A 541 27.70 22.05 -6.27
CA GLN A 541 28.40 23.24 -5.78
C GLN A 541 28.82 23.11 -4.31
N GLY A 542 29.93 23.74 -3.95
CA GLY A 542 30.41 23.72 -2.57
C GLY A 542 29.57 24.65 -1.71
N ASN A 543 29.30 24.27 -0.47
CA ASN A 543 28.57 25.09 0.48
C ASN A 543 29.48 25.75 1.52
N ASP A 544 28.94 26.72 2.24
CA ASP A 544 29.67 27.50 3.26
C ASP A 544 30.06 26.67 4.50
N LYS A 545 29.60 25.42 4.59
CA LYS A 545 29.88 24.48 5.67
C LYS A 545 30.99 23.48 5.33
N GLY A 546 31.56 23.56 4.13
CA GLY A 546 32.63 22.67 3.67
C GLY A 546 32.14 21.33 3.10
N GLY A 547 30.85 21.23 2.80
CA GLY A 547 30.23 20.13 2.06
C GLY A 547 29.84 20.53 0.63
N THR A 548 28.99 19.71 0.02
CA THR A 548 28.47 19.90 -1.34
C THR A 548 26.96 19.97 -1.34
N ASP A 549 26.38 20.98 -1.96
CA ASP A 549 24.96 21.02 -2.30
C ASP A 549 24.81 20.46 -3.72
N VAL A 550 23.91 19.48 -3.88
CA VAL A 550 23.48 18.98 -5.17
C VAL A 550 22.10 19.58 -5.46
N LEU A 551 21.97 20.26 -6.59
CA LEU A 551 20.75 20.90 -7.01
C LEU A 551 20.23 20.30 -8.31
N PHE A 552 18.92 20.20 -8.43
CA PHE A 552 18.21 19.74 -9.62
C PHE A 552 17.46 20.90 -10.28
N ASP A 553 17.57 21.00 -11.61
CA ASP A 553 16.87 21.99 -12.43
C ASP A 553 16.03 21.27 -13.50
N TRP A 554 14.71 21.43 -13.42
CA TRP A 554 13.77 20.68 -14.28
C TRP A 554 13.84 21.11 -15.74
N ASP A 555 14.14 22.37 -16.03
CA ASP A 555 14.14 22.89 -17.40
C ASP A 555 15.53 23.00 -18.02
N GLY A 556 16.59 22.81 -17.23
CA GLY A 556 17.98 22.86 -17.67
C GLY A 556 18.44 24.27 -18.06
N ALA A 557 17.75 25.33 -17.62
CA ALA A 557 18.18 26.70 -17.84
C ALA A 557 19.45 27.03 -17.03
N GLY A 558 19.66 26.32 -15.92
CA GLY A 558 20.70 26.59 -14.92
C GLY A 558 20.46 27.93 -14.24
N ASP A 559 19.21 28.22 -13.92
CA ASP A 559 18.78 29.49 -13.36
C ASP A 559 18.35 29.37 -11.88
N ALA A 560 17.71 30.41 -11.34
CA ALA A 560 17.29 30.44 -9.93
C ALA A 560 16.15 29.46 -9.59
N ALA A 561 15.60 28.74 -10.58
CA ALA A 561 14.61 27.69 -10.39
C ALA A 561 15.22 26.40 -9.82
N ALA A 562 16.53 26.16 -10.01
CA ALA A 562 17.23 25.02 -9.46
C ALA A 562 17.02 24.90 -7.95
N LYS A 563 16.73 23.68 -7.49
CA LYS A 563 16.46 23.37 -6.08
C LYS A 563 17.51 22.45 -5.52
N THR A 564 18.04 22.76 -4.35
CA THR A 564 18.86 21.82 -3.59
C THR A 564 18.00 20.61 -3.27
N ILE A 565 18.44 19.45 -3.75
CA ILE A 565 17.83 18.16 -3.45
C ILE A 565 18.46 17.56 -2.20
N VAL A 566 19.79 17.60 -2.12
CA VAL A 566 20.54 17.00 -1.02
C VAL A 566 21.81 17.80 -0.75
N THR A 567 22.19 17.82 0.53
CA THR A 567 23.49 18.30 1.01
C THR A 567 24.35 17.11 1.42
N LEU A 568 25.57 17.04 0.94
CA LEU A 568 26.58 16.03 1.28
C LEU A 568 27.62 16.65 2.23
N ASP A 569 27.75 16.11 3.43
CA ASP A 569 28.76 16.58 4.37
C ASP A 569 30.17 16.13 3.98
N HIS A 570 31.15 17.03 4.18
CA HIS A 570 32.58 16.76 3.99
C HIS A 570 33.02 16.28 2.60
N VAL A 571 32.11 16.24 1.62
CA VAL A 571 32.40 15.97 0.21
C VAL A 571 32.68 17.26 -0.52
N ARG A 572 33.75 17.29 -1.32
CA ARG A 572 34.02 18.42 -2.22
C ARG A 572 33.39 18.18 -3.59
N PRO A 573 32.86 19.23 -4.24
CA PRO A 573 32.20 19.08 -5.55
C PRO A 573 33.09 18.46 -6.63
N ASP A 574 34.38 18.79 -6.62
CA ASP A 574 35.37 18.33 -7.60
C ASP A 574 35.84 16.88 -7.36
N ALA A 575 35.45 16.27 -6.24
CA ALA A 575 35.71 14.87 -5.95
C ALA A 575 34.63 13.93 -6.52
N LEU A 576 33.41 14.44 -6.78
CA LEU A 576 32.30 13.65 -7.28
C LEU A 576 32.43 13.36 -8.77
N HIS A 577 32.25 12.10 -9.15
CA HIS A 577 32.27 11.63 -10.52
C HIS A 577 30.88 11.14 -10.93
N LEU A 578 30.40 11.66 -12.06
CA LEU A 578 29.16 11.15 -12.67
C LEU A 578 29.29 9.66 -13.00
N GLN A 579 28.19 8.92 -12.85
CA GLN A 579 28.05 7.47 -13.02
C GLN A 579 28.81 6.58 -12.02
N ALA A 580 29.76 7.12 -11.26
CA ALA A 580 30.42 6.38 -10.17
C ALA A 580 29.89 6.79 -8.79
N ASP A 581 29.64 8.08 -8.58
CA ASP A 581 29.14 8.65 -7.32
C ASP A 581 27.73 9.23 -7.45
N ILE A 582 27.33 9.64 -8.67
CA ILE A 582 26.00 10.19 -8.96
C ILE A 582 25.41 9.47 -10.16
N TRP A 583 24.29 8.77 -9.96
CA TRP A 583 23.61 8.01 -11.00
C TRP A 583 22.43 8.78 -11.60
N VAL A 584 22.53 9.10 -12.88
CA VAL A 584 21.59 9.96 -13.63
C VAL A 584 21.06 9.34 -14.92
N ALA A 585 21.73 8.31 -15.45
CA ALA A 585 21.42 7.74 -16.77
C ALA A 585 20.67 6.39 -16.68
N ASN A 586 19.67 6.24 -17.55
CA ASN A 586 19.11 4.94 -17.95
C ASN A 586 20.02 4.26 -18.99
N GLU A 587 21.27 3.96 -18.63
CA GLU A 587 22.14 3.15 -19.49
C GLU A 587 21.83 1.67 -19.31
N GLY A 588 20.73 1.15 -19.85
CA GLY A 588 20.51 -0.30 -20.08
C GLY A 588 20.74 -1.26 -18.88
N ALA A 589 20.96 -0.72 -17.69
CA ALA A 589 21.24 -1.38 -16.45
C ALA A 589 19.93 -1.32 -15.68
N THR A 590 19.22 -2.42 -15.78
CA THR A 590 18.09 -2.75 -14.92
C THR A 590 18.50 -2.49 -13.49
N LEU A 591 17.81 -1.54 -12.84
CA LEU A 591 17.86 -1.27 -11.41
C LEU A 591 17.70 -2.60 -10.65
N THR A 592 18.80 -3.24 -10.27
CA THR A 592 18.82 -4.52 -9.54
C THR A 592 18.32 -4.39 -8.09
N GLY A 593 17.97 -3.18 -7.63
CA GLY A 593 17.32 -2.94 -6.34
C GLY A 593 15.83 -2.54 -6.43
N ALA A 594 15.22 -2.56 -7.63
CA ALA A 594 13.79 -2.29 -7.77
C ALA A 594 12.91 -3.45 -7.26
N SER A 595 13.50 -4.63 -7.00
CA SER A 595 12.83 -5.75 -6.34
C SER A 595 12.45 -5.42 -4.90
N ALA A 596 13.32 -4.73 -4.14
CA ALA A 596 12.98 -4.30 -2.78
C ALA A 596 11.96 -3.14 -2.77
N LEU A 597 12.01 -2.24 -3.76
CA LEU A 597 11.07 -1.09 -3.85
C LEU A 597 9.64 -1.48 -4.23
N HIS A 598 9.46 -2.46 -5.14
CA HIS A 598 8.14 -2.97 -5.48
C HIS A 598 7.58 -3.89 -4.40
N GLN A 599 8.43 -4.69 -3.75
CA GLN A 599 8.05 -5.52 -2.61
C GLN A 599 7.65 -4.64 -1.42
N LEU A 600 8.36 -3.52 -1.17
CA LEU A 600 8.06 -2.66 -0.04
C LEU A 600 6.83 -1.75 -0.21
N LEU A 601 6.54 -1.32 -1.44
CA LEU A 601 5.28 -0.59 -1.68
C LEU A 601 4.06 -1.53 -1.58
N ALA A 602 4.22 -2.82 -1.91
CA ALA A 602 3.26 -3.85 -1.55
C ALA A 602 3.24 -4.06 -0.02
N ASP A 603 4.41 -3.97 0.61
CA ASP A 603 4.60 -4.09 2.05
C ASP A 603 4.48 -2.76 2.83
N MET A 604 3.59 -1.83 2.47
CA MET A 604 3.25 -0.67 3.31
C MET A 604 1.74 -0.52 3.59
N GLY A 605 0.94 -1.56 3.29
CA GLY A 605 -0.49 -1.55 3.61
C GLY A 605 -1.35 -2.74 3.16
N GLU A 606 -0.87 -3.98 3.33
CA GLU A 606 -1.55 -5.28 3.63
C GLU A 606 -2.91 -5.72 3.01
N PRO A 607 -3.18 -7.04 2.82
CA PRO A 607 -2.30 -8.23 2.87
C PRO A 607 -2.35 -9.06 1.55
N THR A 608 -1.26 -9.73 1.16
CA THR A 608 -1.30 -10.70 0.04
C THR A 608 -1.09 -12.13 0.53
N GLY A 609 -1.93 -13.05 0.05
CA GLY A 609 -1.82 -14.49 0.25
C GLY A 609 -0.98 -15.17 -0.83
N ALA A 610 -0.06 -16.06 -0.43
CA ALA A 610 0.79 -16.98 -1.21
C ALA A 610 1.27 -16.53 -2.58
N THR A 611 2.60 -16.39 -2.69
CA THR A 611 3.28 -16.51 -3.96
C THR A 611 3.29 -17.95 -4.50
N VAL A 612 3.32 -18.04 -5.83
CA VAL A 612 3.24 -19.25 -6.67
C VAL A 612 4.49 -20.15 -6.55
N ALA A 613 5.57 -19.66 -5.93
CA ALA A 613 6.79 -20.41 -5.66
C ALA A 613 6.56 -21.61 -4.70
N ASP A 614 5.64 -21.46 -3.75
CA ASP A 614 5.29 -22.50 -2.77
C ASP A 614 4.53 -23.70 -3.40
N ARG A 615 3.96 -23.53 -4.60
CA ARG A 615 3.19 -24.57 -5.29
C ARG A 615 4.00 -25.42 -6.26
N VAL A 616 5.16 -24.97 -6.74
CA VAL A 616 6.03 -25.82 -7.58
C VAL A 616 6.85 -26.80 -6.71
N ALA A 617 7.16 -26.43 -5.46
CA ALA A 617 7.83 -27.33 -4.51
C ALA A 617 6.94 -28.49 -4.00
N SER A 618 5.61 -28.34 -4.06
CA SER A 618 4.66 -29.35 -3.55
C SER A 618 4.27 -30.46 -4.54
N LEU A 619 4.75 -30.43 -5.80
CA LEU A 619 4.48 -31.49 -6.78
C LEU A 619 5.53 -32.62 -6.82
N SER A 620 6.52 -32.65 -5.91
CA SER A 620 7.54 -33.70 -5.87
C SER A 620 7.30 -34.81 -4.83
N HIS A 621 6.35 -34.65 -3.91
CA HIS A 621 6.12 -35.62 -2.82
C HIS A 621 4.90 -36.52 -3.10
N ASP A 622 4.99 -37.36 -4.14
CA ASP A 622 4.25 -38.64 -4.20
C ASP A 622 4.72 -39.55 -5.35
N ALA A 623 6.02 -39.57 -5.67
CA ALA A 623 6.57 -40.52 -6.65
C ALA A 623 7.10 -41.79 -5.93
N PRO A 624 6.58 -43.00 -6.26
CA PRO A 624 7.08 -44.25 -5.66
C PRO A 624 8.52 -44.55 -6.11
N ALA A 625 9.28 -45.23 -5.25
CA ALA A 625 10.68 -45.58 -5.47
C ALA A 625 10.93 -46.22 -6.86
N ALA A 626 11.89 -45.68 -7.61
CA ALA A 626 12.28 -46.17 -8.92
C ALA A 626 12.99 -47.54 -8.83
N PRO A 627 12.76 -48.48 -9.77
CA PRO A 627 13.42 -49.78 -9.79
C PRO A 627 14.90 -49.68 -10.21
N GLU A 628 15.70 -50.66 -9.79
CA GLU A 628 17.17 -50.69 -9.96
C GLU A 628 17.63 -50.36 -11.39
N GLY A 629 18.39 -49.27 -11.54
CA GLY A 629 19.08 -48.89 -12.78
C GLY A 629 18.97 -47.42 -13.21
N MET A 630 18.25 -46.54 -12.50
CA MET A 630 18.19 -45.09 -12.79
C MET A 630 18.54 -44.26 -11.53
N MET A 631 19.25 -43.14 -11.72
CA MET A 631 19.67 -42.20 -10.67
C MET A 631 18.47 -41.50 -10.01
N SER A 632 18.56 -41.26 -8.70
CA SER A 632 17.51 -40.57 -7.93
C SER A 632 17.59 -39.05 -8.08
N VAL A 633 16.50 -38.33 -7.75
CA VAL A 633 16.46 -36.85 -7.75
C VAL A 633 17.51 -36.25 -6.80
N HIS A 634 17.84 -36.95 -5.71
CA HIS A 634 18.93 -36.54 -4.82
C HIS A 634 20.32 -36.65 -5.49
N ASP A 635 20.52 -37.62 -6.39
CA ASP A 635 21.77 -37.77 -7.15
C ASP A 635 21.90 -36.71 -8.25
N VAL A 636 20.78 -36.21 -8.77
CA VAL A 636 20.73 -35.09 -9.73
C VAL A 636 21.06 -33.75 -9.04
N ILE A 637 20.53 -33.53 -7.83
CA ILE A 637 20.83 -32.32 -7.03
C ILE A 637 22.30 -32.34 -6.54
N ALA A 638 22.83 -33.51 -6.18
CA ALA A 638 24.26 -33.65 -5.85
C ALA A 638 25.19 -33.45 -7.06
N ALA A 639 24.72 -33.73 -8.29
CA ALA A 639 25.47 -33.46 -9.53
C ALA A 639 25.43 -31.97 -9.91
N ASP A 640 24.34 -31.26 -9.60
CA ASP A 640 24.19 -29.81 -9.82
C ASP A 640 25.15 -29.00 -8.91
N HIS A 641 25.29 -29.41 -7.65
CA HIS A 641 26.28 -28.82 -6.73
C HIS A 641 27.74 -29.12 -7.10
N ALA A 642 28.01 -30.13 -7.94
CA ALA A 642 29.35 -30.44 -8.43
C ALA A 642 29.69 -29.73 -9.76
N LEU A 643 28.72 -29.09 -10.41
CA LEU A 643 28.89 -28.36 -11.68
C LEU A 643 29.33 -26.91 -11.50
N THR A 644 29.27 -26.37 -10.28
CA THR A 644 29.71 -25.02 -9.93
C THR A 644 31.20 -24.89 -9.61
N ASP A 645 31.93 -26.00 -9.44
CA ASP A 645 33.39 -26.00 -9.32
C ASP A 645 34.06 -26.52 -10.60
N HIS A 646 34.67 -25.60 -11.36
CA HIS A 646 35.36 -25.91 -12.61
C HIS A 646 36.46 -26.97 -12.43
N HIS A 647 36.26 -28.18 -12.99
CA HIS A 647 37.21 -28.93 -13.84
C HIS A 647 36.76 -30.38 -14.06
N LEU A 648 35.99 -30.69 -15.13
CA LEU A 648 35.88 -32.05 -15.67
C LEU A 648 35.82 -32.08 -17.20
N THR A 649 36.55 -33.03 -17.79
CA THR A 649 36.81 -33.15 -19.24
C THR A 649 35.84 -34.08 -19.96
N GLY A 650 35.41 -33.66 -21.16
CA GLY A 650 35.16 -34.48 -22.36
C GLY A 650 34.03 -35.52 -22.33
N ASP A 651 34.15 -36.56 -21.52
CA ASP A 651 33.28 -37.75 -21.60
C ASP A 651 32.17 -37.78 -20.54
N ALA A 652 32.16 -36.83 -19.59
CA ALA A 652 31.10 -36.68 -18.59
C ALA A 652 29.86 -35.92 -19.09
N TRP A 653 29.98 -35.18 -20.20
CA TRP A 653 28.90 -34.34 -20.72
C TRP A 653 27.84 -35.12 -21.53
N LEU A 654 28.13 -36.37 -21.87
CA LEU A 654 27.34 -37.18 -22.81
C LEU A 654 26.64 -38.39 -22.16
N ARG A 655 26.65 -38.49 -20.82
CA ARG A 655 25.96 -39.55 -20.07
C ARG A 655 24.82 -39.01 -19.25
#